data_AF-A0A938QKE4-F1
#
_entry.id   AF-A0A938QKE4-F1
#
_cell.length_a   1.000
_cell.length_b   1.000
_cell.length_c   1.000
_cell.angle_alpha   90.00
_cell.angle_beta   90.00
_cell.angle_gamma   90.00
#
_symmetry.space_group_name_H-M   'P 1'
#
loop_
_entity.id
_entity.type
_entity.pdbx_description
1 polymer ?
#
loop_
_entity_poly.entity_id
_entity_poly.type
_entity_poly.pdbx_seq_one_letter_code
_entity_poly.pdbx_strand_id
1 'polypeptide(L)'
;MLSWRTPMVKYKRGFLLYCICIAAACFGVHFLGGPGRASSGEFTTPRLQQTYGSIPLHFMENRGQLDSQVKFHAQGPGYGLFFTSQGVVLAGWVPPEARGRPGAAVIKISPEGQALASLRPETPLPGKINYLLGNDPRKWRTQVPAYAAVRYHEVFPGIDLKFYGTGPQVEYDLIIKPRAEPSQAKFRVDGVWALEITPEGDLAMRLPRGGSLVQKKPVIYQEIAGRQVAREGKFKILDEGLSYGFELAAYDRSFPLIIDPRINYSTFLGGGSDDQGLAIAVDAGGNAYVTGQTFSVGFPVTRVEDSIFFPEVFVTKINPKGKGLAFSVFLGGKGAEAGTGIAVDGGSNVYVTGWTDSLDFPVKNAFQPTKNPGVDAFVAKLNPSGSDLVFSTFLGGTGDDRAAGLALTAAGQATVAGTTNSDDFPVANAAQAINLGGTAAFVTRLDASGNSLVFSTFLGGSKNDEGHALAVDGGGNTYVTGATTSLNFPTKNAFQGNNLGAQNAFVTKLGPAGGLVFSTFLGGNSTDIGRGIAVNLMGQAFVTGDTTSLNFPVKTAFQGFKRGGRDAFVTRLAAAGNSLIFSTFLGGSNNDQGFAISVSGTSQTTVVGVTSSFDFPVRSAVQRVFRGSTDAFVTRLSANGRSLVYSTFLGGQKDDQAQGVALLPPALTTAFVTGITNSFDFPIRSAFQPSIRGGNDVFVTRINP
;
A
#
# COMPACT_ATOMS: atom_id res chain seq x y z
N MET A 1 77.79 6.15 12.48
CA MET A 1 77.78 6.95 13.72
C MET A 1 76.33 7.26 14.08
N LEU A 2 75.91 6.77 15.26
CA LEU A 2 74.72 7.03 16.11
C LEU A 2 73.36 7.39 15.44
N SER A 3 72.32 6.53 15.46
CA SER A 3 71.48 6.04 16.60
C SER A 3 70.52 7.08 17.18
N TRP A 4 69.21 6.90 17.00
CA TRP A 4 68.19 7.22 18.02
C TRP A 4 67.09 6.15 18.05
N ARG A 5 66.79 5.71 19.29
CA ARG A 5 65.85 4.67 19.71
C ARG A 5 64.44 5.26 19.97
N THR A 6 63.42 4.41 19.82
CA THR A 6 62.06 4.55 20.35
C THR A 6 62.01 4.34 21.89
N PRO A 7 60.90 4.70 22.58
CA PRO A 7 59.81 3.72 22.80
C PRO A 7 58.36 4.28 22.84
N MET A 8 57.42 3.35 22.67
CA MET A 8 55.96 3.44 22.82
C MET A 8 55.47 3.84 24.23
N VAL A 9 54.20 4.30 24.35
CA VAL A 9 53.11 3.64 25.13
C VAL A 9 51.73 4.33 24.96
N LYS A 10 50.80 3.53 24.40
CA LYS A 10 49.35 3.29 24.65
C LYS A 10 48.33 4.44 24.81
N TYR A 11 47.29 4.38 23.95
CA TYR A 11 45.88 4.48 24.37
C TYR A 11 45.05 3.31 23.81
N LYS A 12 44.09 2.86 24.61
CA LYS A 12 43.33 1.59 24.50
C LYS A 12 42.28 1.60 23.37
N ARG A 13 42.10 0.41 22.80
CA ARG A 13 41.03 0.02 21.85
C ARG A 13 39.65 -0.05 22.53
N GLY A 14 38.61 0.27 21.75
CA GLY A 14 37.22 -0.09 22.05
C GLY A 14 36.26 0.27 20.91
N PHE A 15 36.02 -0.69 20.00
CA PHE A 15 34.81 -0.91 19.20
C PHE A 15 34.21 0.23 18.33
N LEU A 16 34.44 0.15 17.01
CA LEU A 16 33.44 0.49 15.99
C LEU A 16 33.78 -0.26 14.68
N LEU A 17 32.87 -1.08 14.17
CA LEU A 17 33.03 -1.82 12.91
C LEU A 17 31.64 -2.00 12.30
N TYR A 18 31.29 -1.19 11.30
CA TYR A 18 30.95 -1.63 9.93
C TYR A 18 30.51 -0.45 9.04
N CYS A 19 30.72 -0.61 7.72
CA CYS A 19 30.53 0.32 6.57
C CYS A 19 31.81 1.09 6.18
N ILE A 20 32.37 1.11 4.96
CA ILE A 20 32.08 0.64 3.58
C ILE A 20 33.45 0.61 2.82
N CYS A 21 33.63 -0.25 1.78
CA CYS A 21 34.27 0.07 0.47
C CYS A 21 34.71 -1.16 -0.38
N ILE A 22 33.96 -1.39 -1.47
CA ILE A 22 34.32 -1.47 -2.92
C ILE A 22 35.63 -2.16 -3.42
N ALA A 23 35.39 -3.05 -4.42
CA ALA A 23 36.16 -3.50 -5.61
C ALA A 23 37.43 -4.36 -5.52
N ALA A 24 37.41 -5.53 -6.21
CA ALA A 24 38.12 -5.78 -7.48
C ALA A 24 38.10 -7.29 -7.85
N ALA A 25 37.84 -7.62 -9.12
CA ALA A 25 38.72 -8.43 -9.98
C ALA A 25 38.02 -8.89 -11.27
N CYS A 26 38.51 -8.37 -12.40
CA CYS A 26 38.29 -8.84 -13.76
C CYS A 26 38.93 -10.22 -14.00
N PHE A 27 38.39 -11.01 -14.94
CA PHE A 27 39.12 -11.64 -16.06
C PHE A 27 38.12 -12.35 -17.00
N GLY A 28 38.26 -12.18 -18.33
CA GLY A 28 37.46 -12.99 -19.27
C GLY A 28 37.27 -12.55 -20.73
N VAL A 29 38.28 -11.92 -21.37
CA VAL A 29 38.61 -12.04 -22.81
C VAL A 29 37.62 -11.53 -23.88
N HIS A 30 38.13 -10.63 -24.73
CA HIS A 30 37.57 -10.13 -25.99
C HIS A 30 37.48 -11.19 -27.10
N PHE A 31 36.50 -11.03 -28.00
CA PHE A 31 36.73 -11.22 -29.43
C PHE A 31 36.44 -9.90 -30.19
N LEU A 32 37.47 -9.44 -30.90
CA LEU A 32 37.43 -8.36 -31.88
C LEU A 32 36.95 -8.91 -33.22
N GLY A 33 36.06 -8.18 -33.89
CA GLY A 33 35.72 -8.34 -35.30
C GLY A 33 35.04 -7.07 -35.82
N GLY A 34 35.82 -6.21 -36.49
CA GLY A 34 35.33 -5.01 -37.17
C GLY A 34 34.70 -5.29 -38.55
N PRO A 35 34.59 -4.29 -39.43
CA PRO A 35 33.41 -3.43 -39.56
C PRO A 35 32.63 -3.70 -40.85
N GLY A 36 31.31 -3.50 -40.82
CA GLY A 36 30.46 -3.54 -42.01
C GLY A 36 29.28 -2.59 -41.87
N ARG A 37 29.30 -1.48 -42.61
CA ARG A 37 28.16 -0.57 -42.81
C ARG A 37 27.15 -1.23 -43.74
N ALA A 38 25.88 -1.28 -43.35
CA ALA A 38 24.75 -1.03 -44.23
C ALA A 38 23.50 -0.68 -43.40
N SER A 39 22.95 0.50 -43.67
CA SER A 39 21.73 1.05 -43.12
C SER A 39 20.49 0.22 -43.50
N SER A 40 19.70 -0.18 -42.51
CA SER A 40 18.26 -0.34 -42.67
C SER A 40 17.59 0.17 -41.40
N GLY A 41 16.63 1.08 -41.55
CA GLY A 41 16.02 1.79 -40.43
C GLY A 41 15.22 0.85 -39.54
N GLU A 42 15.67 0.68 -38.31
CA GLU A 42 14.83 0.19 -37.23
C GLU A 42 13.96 1.37 -36.74
N PHE A 43 12.68 1.32 -37.08
CA PHE A 43 11.66 2.07 -36.36
C PHE A 43 11.71 1.60 -34.90
N THR A 44 12.24 2.43 -34.02
CA THR A 44 12.19 2.25 -32.57
C THR A 44 10.75 2.41 -32.10
N THR A 45 10.05 1.29 -31.91
CA THR A 45 8.70 1.20 -31.31
C THR A 45 8.60 1.10 -29.77
N PRO A 46 9.48 1.66 -28.90
CA PRO A 46 9.16 1.74 -27.47
C PRO A 46 8.13 2.83 -27.12
N ARG A 47 8.10 3.95 -27.87
CA ARG A 47 7.31 5.14 -27.52
C ARG A 47 5.81 5.02 -27.80
N LEU A 48 5.38 4.13 -28.69
CA LEU A 48 3.95 3.94 -29.00
C LEU A 48 3.23 3.07 -27.95
N GLN A 49 3.95 2.21 -27.23
CA GLN A 49 3.33 1.30 -26.24
C GLN A 49 3.05 2.00 -24.90
N GLN A 50 3.81 3.05 -24.55
CA GLN A 50 3.60 3.85 -23.34
C GLN A 50 2.33 4.72 -23.38
N THR A 51 1.90 5.18 -24.57
CA THR A 51 0.71 6.03 -24.71
C THR A 51 -0.60 5.23 -24.87
N TYR A 52 -0.53 3.98 -25.34
CA TYR A 52 -1.72 3.12 -25.45
C TYR A 52 -2.07 2.39 -24.15
N GLY A 53 -1.12 2.23 -23.22
CA GLY A 53 -1.34 1.59 -21.91
C GLY A 53 -2.17 2.40 -20.91
N SER A 54 -2.49 3.66 -21.23
CA SER A 54 -3.24 4.59 -20.36
C SER A 54 -4.69 4.83 -20.80
N ILE A 55 -5.14 4.23 -21.90
CA ILE A 55 -6.53 4.35 -22.37
C ILE A 55 -7.38 3.32 -21.62
N PRO A 56 -8.47 3.71 -20.92
CA PRO A 56 -9.41 2.76 -20.33
C PRO A 56 -9.90 1.74 -21.36
N LEU A 57 -10.02 0.48 -20.94
CA LEU A 57 -10.56 -0.59 -21.78
C LEU A 57 -11.94 -0.16 -22.30
N HIS A 58 -12.08 -0.17 -23.61
CA HIS A 58 -13.31 0.23 -24.31
C HIS A 58 -13.70 -0.87 -25.30
N PHE A 59 -15.00 -1.01 -25.50
CA PHE A 59 -15.58 -2.02 -26.38
C PHE A 59 -15.94 -1.37 -27.70
N MET A 60 -15.45 -1.97 -28.77
CA MET A 60 -15.55 -1.42 -30.12
C MET A 60 -16.46 -2.30 -30.95
N GLU A 61 -17.39 -1.67 -31.66
CA GLU A 61 -18.26 -2.38 -32.58
C GLU A 61 -17.47 -2.85 -33.81
N ASN A 62 -17.61 -4.12 -34.18
CA ASN A 62 -17.03 -4.63 -35.41
C ASN A 62 -17.84 -4.14 -36.62
N ARG A 63 -17.27 -3.20 -37.38
CA ARG A 63 -17.78 -2.67 -38.65
C ARG A 63 -16.94 -3.16 -39.84
N GLY A 64 -16.40 -4.38 -39.71
CA GLY A 64 -15.52 -5.02 -40.69
C GLY A 64 -14.04 -4.72 -40.47
N GLN A 65 -13.62 -4.37 -39.24
CA GLN A 65 -12.20 -4.30 -38.87
C GLN A 65 -11.64 -5.70 -38.57
N LEU A 66 -12.50 -6.63 -38.14
CA LEU A 66 -12.18 -8.00 -37.74
C LEU A 66 -13.12 -8.99 -38.43
N ASP A 67 -12.87 -10.29 -38.20
CA ASP A 67 -13.74 -11.38 -38.68
C ASP A 67 -15.22 -11.12 -38.36
N SER A 68 -16.10 -11.43 -39.31
CA SER A 68 -17.56 -11.19 -39.23
C SER A 68 -18.28 -11.86 -38.04
N GLN A 69 -17.66 -12.89 -37.44
CA GLN A 69 -18.17 -13.55 -36.23
C GLN A 69 -18.02 -12.67 -34.98
N VAL A 70 -17.03 -11.76 -34.96
CA VAL A 70 -16.84 -10.79 -33.90
C VAL A 70 -17.87 -9.69 -34.04
N LYS A 71 -18.62 -9.42 -32.97
CA LYS A 71 -19.60 -8.32 -32.89
C LYS A 71 -19.01 -7.12 -32.17
N PHE A 72 -18.28 -7.37 -31.09
CA PHE A 72 -17.49 -6.36 -30.41
C PHE A 72 -16.10 -6.90 -30.09
N HIS A 73 -15.12 -6.03 -29.93
CA HIS A 73 -13.81 -6.38 -29.40
C HIS A 73 -13.32 -5.34 -28.40
N ALA A 74 -12.43 -5.78 -27.51
CA ALA A 74 -11.71 -4.92 -26.60
C ALA A 74 -10.24 -5.39 -26.53
N GLN A 75 -9.31 -4.48 -26.27
CA GLN A 75 -7.89 -4.79 -26.23
C GLN A 75 -7.26 -4.28 -24.93
N GLY A 76 -6.67 -5.21 -24.17
CA GLY A 76 -5.90 -4.92 -22.97
C GLY A 76 -4.40 -5.16 -23.20
N PRO A 77 -3.54 -4.81 -22.22
CA PRO A 77 -2.11 -5.09 -22.28
C PRO A 77 -1.86 -6.60 -22.38
N GLY A 78 -1.36 -7.05 -23.53
CA GLY A 78 -1.00 -8.45 -23.76
C GLY A 78 -2.15 -9.40 -24.14
N TYR A 79 -3.39 -8.91 -24.27
CA TYR A 79 -4.53 -9.75 -24.67
C TYR A 79 -5.62 -8.96 -25.43
N GLY A 80 -6.38 -9.67 -26.25
CA GLY A 80 -7.59 -9.20 -26.91
C GLY A 80 -8.81 -10.03 -26.50
N LEU A 81 -9.95 -9.38 -26.42
CA LEU A 81 -11.25 -9.97 -26.17
C LEU A 81 -12.13 -9.80 -27.39
N PHE A 82 -12.76 -10.88 -27.82
CA PHE A 82 -13.63 -10.91 -28.99
C PHE A 82 -14.99 -11.48 -28.57
N PHE A 83 -16.01 -10.63 -28.70
CA PHE A 83 -17.37 -10.93 -28.32
C PHE A 83 -18.13 -11.42 -29.54
N THR A 84 -18.52 -12.68 -29.55
CA THR A 84 -19.23 -13.34 -30.65
C THR A 84 -20.63 -13.75 -30.23
N SER A 85 -21.45 -14.24 -31.17
CA SER A 85 -22.72 -14.87 -30.85
C SER A 85 -22.58 -16.27 -30.23
N GLN A 86 -21.37 -16.80 -30.11
CA GLN A 86 -21.11 -18.17 -29.64
C GLN A 86 -20.27 -18.23 -28.36
N GLY A 87 -19.90 -17.07 -27.80
CA GLY A 87 -18.99 -16.99 -26.67
C GLY A 87 -18.12 -15.75 -26.69
N VAL A 88 -17.36 -15.59 -25.61
CA VAL A 88 -16.27 -14.63 -25.50
C VAL A 88 -14.96 -15.36 -25.72
N VAL A 89 -14.17 -14.89 -26.68
CA VAL A 89 -12.83 -15.42 -26.96
C VAL A 89 -11.81 -14.47 -26.37
N LEU A 90 -10.95 -14.99 -25.51
CA LEU A 90 -9.75 -14.33 -25.02
C LEU A 90 -8.57 -14.87 -25.82
N ALA A 91 -7.80 -14.00 -26.48
CA ALA A 91 -6.55 -14.37 -27.12
C ALA A 91 -5.42 -13.48 -26.60
N GLY A 92 -4.30 -14.07 -26.16
CA GLY A 92 -3.24 -13.27 -25.56
C GLY A 92 -1.93 -14.02 -25.37
N TRP A 93 -0.93 -13.28 -24.93
CA TRP A 93 0.41 -13.78 -24.63
C TRP A 93 0.48 -14.30 -23.20
N VAL A 94 0.92 -15.55 -23.02
CA VAL A 94 1.07 -16.19 -21.71
C VAL A 94 2.54 -16.21 -21.31
N PRO A 95 2.94 -15.57 -20.20
CA PRO A 95 4.29 -15.66 -19.69
C PRO A 95 4.59 -17.08 -19.17
N PRO A 96 5.84 -17.58 -19.32
CA PRO A 96 6.19 -18.93 -18.90
C PRO A 96 6.32 -19.05 -17.38
N GLU A 97 5.98 -20.22 -16.83
CA GLU A 97 6.40 -20.62 -15.47
C GLU A 97 7.77 -21.30 -15.54
N ALA A 98 8.69 -20.87 -14.67
CA ALA A 98 10.00 -21.39 -14.21
C ALA A 98 10.95 -22.17 -15.17
N ARG A 99 10.48 -22.88 -16.20
CA ARG A 99 11.24 -23.55 -17.28
C ARG A 99 10.50 -23.65 -18.63
N GLY A 100 9.33 -23.01 -18.81
CA GLY A 100 8.53 -23.07 -20.04
C GLY A 100 8.94 -22.07 -21.14
N ARG A 101 8.54 -22.32 -22.39
CA ARG A 101 8.61 -21.31 -23.48
C ARG A 101 7.34 -20.46 -23.46
N PRO A 102 7.43 -19.14 -23.66
CA PRO A 102 6.24 -18.31 -23.80
C PRO A 102 5.37 -18.75 -24.99
N GLY A 103 4.06 -18.52 -24.91
CA GLY A 103 3.14 -18.90 -25.98
C GLY A 103 1.86 -18.09 -26.04
N ALA A 104 1.28 -17.99 -27.23
CA ALA A 104 -0.07 -17.48 -27.40
C ALA A 104 -1.09 -18.53 -26.89
N ALA A 105 -2.08 -18.09 -26.12
CA ALA A 105 -3.22 -18.90 -25.74
C ALA A 105 -4.51 -18.29 -26.28
N VAL A 106 -5.45 -19.15 -26.65
CA VAL A 106 -6.80 -18.80 -27.05
C VAL A 106 -7.75 -19.59 -26.16
N ILE A 107 -8.57 -18.88 -25.39
CA ILE A 107 -9.58 -19.46 -24.50
C ILE A 107 -10.94 -18.98 -24.99
N LYS A 108 -11.89 -19.88 -25.12
CA LYS A 108 -13.28 -19.53 -25.41
C LYS A 108 -14.15 -19.88 -24.22
N ILE A 109 -14.89 -18.89 -23.72
CA ILE A 109 -15.92 -19.10 -22.70
C ILE A 109 -17.27 -18.96 -23.39
N SER A 110 -18.11 -20.00 -23.28
CA SER A 110 -19.42 -20.03 -23.91
C SER A 110 -20.49 -20.56 -22.95
N PRO A 111 -21.73 -20.04 -22.99
CA PRO A 111 -22.82 -20.64 -22.25
C PRO A 111 -23.11 -22.04 -22.82
N GLU A 112 -23.32 -23.01 -21.94
CA GLU A 112 -23.57 -24.38 -22.34
C GLU A 112 -24.99 -24.54 -22.90
N GLY A 113 -25.10 -25.10 -24.10
CA GLY A 113 -26.39 -25.40 -24.74
C GLY A 113 -27.15 -24.20 -25.33
N GLN A 114 -26.59 -22.99 -25.34
CA GLN A 114 -27.25 -21.79 -25.89
C GLN A 114 -26.27 -20.89 -26.66
N ALA A 115 -26.79 -20.05 -27.57
CA ALA A 115 -26.00 -19.04 -28.29
C ALA A 115 -26.19 -17.66 -27.64
N LEU A 116 -25.11 -16.86 -27.59
CA LEU A 116 -25.08 -15.49 -27.07
C LEU A 116 -25.61 -14.46 -28.08
N ALA A 117 -26.82 -14.67 -28.63
CA ALA A 117 -27.29 -13.92 -29.81
C ALA A 117 -27.71 -12.46 -29.54
N SER A 118 -27.90 -12.04 -28.29
CA SER A 118 -28.44 -10.71 -27.94
C SER A 118 -27.40 -9.78 -27.29
N LEU A 119 -26.30 -9.54 -27.99
CA LEU A 119 -25.24 -8.63 -27.52
C LEU A 119 -25.58 -7.17 -27.86
N ARG A 120 -25.57 -6.30 -26.86
CA ARG A 120 -25.84 -4.86 -26.99
C ARG A 120 -24.74 -4.02 -26.35
N PRO A 121 -24.35 -2.90 -26.94
CA PRO A 121 -23.44 -1.96 -26.29
C PRO A 121 -24.16 -1.16 -25.20
N GLU A 122 -23.43 -0.72 -24.19
CA GLU A 122 -23.90 0.19 -23.15
C GLU A 122 -22.93 1.35 -22.93
N THR A 123 -23.47 2.53 -22.62
CA THR A 123 -22.69 3.73 -22.30
C THR A 123 -21.73 4.13 -23.41
N PRO A 124 -22.21 4.83 -24.46
CA PRO A 124 -21.35 5.35 -25.52
C PRO A 124 -20.26 6.26 -24.94
N LEU A 125 -19.03 6.07 -25.38
CA LEU A 125 -17.92 6.95 -25.05
C LEU A 125 -17.84 8.10 -26.06
N PRO A 126 -17.41 9.31 -25.65
CA PRO A 126 -17.34 10.47 -26.53
C PRO A 126 -16.27 10.31 -27.62
N GLY A 127 -15.22 9.52 -27.36
CA GLY A 127 -14.15 9.23 -28.33
C GLY A 127 -14.60 8.34 -29.48
N LYS A 128 -14.08 8.61 -30.69
CA LYS A 128 -14.26 7.80 -31.89
C LYS A 128 -12.91 7.27 -32.36
N ILE A 129 -12.89 6.04 -32.87
CA ILE A 129 -11.64 5.36 -33.25
C ILE A 129 -11.59 5.19 -34.77
N ASN A 130 -10.41 5.42 -35.33
CA ASN A 130 -10.16 5.34 -36.76
C ASN A 130 -9.07 4.30 -37.05
N TYR A 131 -9.37 3.35 -37.93
CA TYR A 131 -8.44 2.36 -38.44
C TYR A 131 -8.06 2.72 -39.87
N LEU A 132 -6.85 3.26 -40.05
CA LEU A 132 -6.28 3.61 -41.34
C LEU A 132 -5.26 2.54 -41.74
N LEU A 133 -5.74 1.32 -42.01
CA LEU A 133 -4.89 0.17 -42.29
C LEU A 133 -4.65 0.01 -43.80
N GLY A 134 -3.37 0.03 -44.20
CA GLY A 134 -2.95 -0.12 -45.61
C GLY A 134 -3.14 1.13 -46.46
N ASN A 135 -2.72 1.06 -47.72
CA ASN A 135 -2.68 2.17 -48.67
C ASN A 135 -3.96 2.35 -49.51
N ASP A 136 -5.01 1.56 -49.27
CA ASP A 136 -6.32 1.69 -49.93
C ASP A 136 -7.31 2.38 -48.99
N PRO A 137 -7.67 3.66 -49.21
CA PRO A 137 -8.58 4.40 -48.34
C PRO A 137 -9.98 3.78 -48.21
N ARG A 138 -10.40 2.93 -49.17
CA ARG A 138 -11.69 2.21 -49.10
C ARG A 138 -11.71 1.13 -48.02
N LYS A 139 -10.52 0.68 -47.58
CA LYS A 139 -10.34 -0.29 -46.50
C LYS A 139 -10.26 0.37 -45.13
N TRP A 140 -10.17 1.69 -45.07
CA TRP A 140 -10.16 2.41 -43.80
C TRP A 140 -11.54 2.32 -43.12
N ARG A 141 -11.54 2.31 -41.79
CA ARG A 141 -12.75 2.33 -40.95
C ARG A 141 -12.64 3.48 -39.99
N THR A 142 -13.29 4.58 -40.31
CA THR A 142 -13.30 5.79 -39.48
C THR A 142 -14.58 5.87 -38.64
N GLN A 143 -14.56 6.71 -37.61
CA GLN A 143 -15.71 7.00 -36.75
C GLN A 143 -16.32 5.76 -36.07
N VAL A 144 -15.48 4.77 -35.72
CA VAL A 144 -15.92 3.56 -35.02
C VAL A 144 -16.33 3.95 -33.59
N PRO A 145 -17.58 3.69 -33.17
CA PRO A 145 -18.01 3.97 -31.81
C PRO A 145 -17.31 3.07 -30.79
N ALA A 146 -16.98 3.67 -29.65
CA ALA A 146 -16.49 2.97 -28.48
C ALA A 146 -17.53 3.05 -27.35
N TYR A 147 -17.58 2.03 -26.51
CA TYR A 147 -18.54 1.89 -25.42
C TYR A 147 -17.82 1.49 -24.13
N ALA A 148 -18.35 1.90 -22.98
CA ALA A 148 -17.77 1.55 -21.68
C ALA A 148 -18.11 0.10 -21.25
N ALA A 149 -19.16 -0.47 -21.85
CA ALA A 149 -19.63 -1.82 -21.55
C ALA A 149 -20.33 -2.46 -22.75
N VAL A 150 -20.42 -3.78 -22.73
CA VAL A 150 -21.28 -4.58 -23.61
C VAL A 150 -22.03 -5.60 -22.78
N ARG A 151 -23.29 -5.89 -23.12
CA ARG A 151 -24.13 -6.82 -22.39
C ARG A 151 -24.73 -7.84 -23.35
N TYR A 152 -24.56 -9.12 -23.04
CA TYR A 152 -25.41 -10.16 -23.57
C TYR A 152 -26.69 -10.24 -22.74
N HIS A 153 -27.83 -10.00 -23.37
CA HIS A 153 -29.14 -10.17 -22.74
C HIS A 153 -29.62 -11.60 -22.87
N GLU A 154 -30.30 -12.10 -21.84
CA GLU A 154 -30.93 -13.42 -21.86
C GLU A 154 -29.94 -14.52 -22.31
N VAL A 155 -28.72 -14.48 -21.77
CA VAL A 155 -27.70 -15.54 -21.98
C VAL A 155 -28.24 -16.89 -21.53
N PHE A 156 -29.04 -16.83 -20.47
CA PHE A 156 -30.02 -17.85 -20.14
C PHE A 156 -31.34 -17.15 -19.81
N PRO A 157 -32.49 -17.84 -19.85
CA PRO A 157 -33.78 -17.30 -19.43
C PRO A 157 -33.73 -16.51 -18.10
N GLY A 158 -33.86 -15.19 -18.19
CA GLY A 158 -33.83 -14.24 -17.07
C GLY A 158 -32.42 -13.89 -16.56
N ILE A 159 -31.35 -14.23 -17.26
CA ILE A 159 -29.96 -13.97 -16.86
C ILE A 159 -29.22 -13.19 -17.95
N ASP A 160 -28.74 -11.99 -17.61
CA ASP A 160 -27.88 -11.19 -18.48
C ASP A 160 -26.40 -11.37 -18.07
N LEU A 161 -25.49 -11.23 -19.02
CA LEU A 161 -24.04 -11.21 -18.79
C LEU A 161 -23.47 -9.88 -19.29
N LYS A 162 -23.01 -9.03 -18.37
CA LYS A 162 -22.51 -7.70 -18.68
C LYS A 162 -21.00 -7.65 -18.53
N PHE A 163 -20.28 -7.23 -19.56
CA PHE A 163 -18.85 -6.95 -19.52
C PHE A 163 -18.59 -5.45 -19.49
N TYR A 164 -17.60 -5.03 -18.70
CA TYR A 164 -17.19 -3.63 -18.60
C TYR A 164 -15.70 -3.51 -18.31
N GLY A 165 -15.13 -2.36 -18.67
CA GLY A 165 -13.73 -2.05 -18.43
C GLY A 165 -13.50 -1.47 -17.04
N THR A 166 -12.42 -1.91 -16.39
CA THR A 166 -11.85 -1.25 -15.22
C THR A 166 -10.35 -1.06 -15.49
N GLY A 167 -9.97 0.15 -15.91
CA GLY A 167 -8.61 0.40 -16.42
C GLY A 167 -8.29 -0.52 -17.63
N PRO A 168 -7.14 -1.20 -17.67
CA PRO A 168 -6.78 -2.12 -18.76
C PRO A 168 -7.41 -3.52 -18.67
N GLN A 169 -8.25 -3.79 -17.66
CA GLN A 169 -8.81 -5.11 -17.38
C GLN A 169 -10.30 -5.18 -17.68
N VAL A 170 -10.76 -6.35 -18.14
CA VAL A 170 -12.19 -6.65 -18.27
C VAL A 170 -12.74 -7.22 -16.96
N GLU A 171 -13.94 -6.80 -16.58
CA GLU A 171 -14.76 -7.40 -15.54
C GLU A 171 -16.11 -7.79 -16.13
N TYR A 172 -16.83 -8.68 -15.44
CA TYR A 172 -18.18 -9.07 -15.83
C TYR A 172 -19.09 -9.29 -14.63
N ASP A 173 -20.37 -8.96 -14.80
CA ASP A 173 -21.43 -9.29 -13.85
C ASP A 173 -22.38 -10.30 -14.49
N LEU A 174 -22.78 -11.32 -13.72
CA LEU A 174 -23.95 -12.12 -14.04
C LEU A 174 -25.16 -11.55 -13.29
N ILE A 175 -26.13 -11.06 -14.06
CA ILE A 175 -27.31 -10.36 -13.55
C ILE A 175 -28.51 -11.30 -13.64
N ILE A 176 -28.92 -11.88 -12.52
CA ILE A 176 -30.06 -12.79 -12.44
C ILE A 176 -31.29 -11.95 -12.08
N LYS A 177 -32.26 -11.87 -13.00
CA LYS A 177 -33.51 -11.11 -12.80
C LYS A 177 -34.37 -11.78 -11.72
N PRO A 178 -35.31 -11.04 -11.09
CA PRO A 178 -36.24 -11.60 -10.13
C PRO A 178 -36.91 -12.88 -10.67
N ARG A 179 -36.97 -13.91 -9.82
CA ARG A 179 -37.54 -15.24 -10.10
C ARG A 179 -36.83 -16.07 -11.16
N ALA A 180 -35.77 -15.58 -11.81
CA ALA A 180 -34.97 -16.39 -12.72
C ALA A 180 -34.22 -17.51 -11.96
N GLU A 181 -33.88 -18.58 -12.67
CA GLU A 181 -33.28 -19.79 -12.10
C GLU A 181 -31.74 -19.74 -12.23
N PRO A 182 -30.95 -19.53 -11.16
CA PRO A 182 -29.50 -19.38 -11.30
C PRO A 182 -28.78 -20.65 -11.77
N SER A 183 -29.33 -21.83 -11.47
CA SER A 183 -28.68 -23.11 -11.76
C SER A 183 -28.50 -23.40 -13.25
N GLN A 184 -29.18 -22.65 -14.12
CA GLN A 184 -28.99 -22.72 -15.56
C GLN A 184 -27.70 -22.02 -16.03
N ALA A 185 -27.08 -21.17 -15.21
CA ALA A 185 -25.86 -20.44 -15.55
C ALA A 185 -24.62 -21.35 -15.59
N LYS A 186 -24.46 -22.06 -16.70
CA LYS A 186 -23.40 -23.04 -16.94
C LYS A 186 -22.51 -22.58 -18.09
N PHE A 187 -21.21 -22.49 -17.86
CA PHE A 187 -20.25 -21.98 -18.82
C PHE A 187 -19.20 -23.03 -19.16
N ARG A 188 -19.08 -23.36 -20.44
CA ARG A 188 -18.03 -24.19 -21.00
C ARG A 188 -16.79 -23.35 -21.28
N VAL A 189 -15.62 -23.89 -20.96
CA VAL A 189 -14.30 -23.27 -21.23
C VAL A 189 -13.51 -24.16 -22.18
N ASP A 190 -13.35 -23.71 -23.42
CA ASP A 190 -12.48 -24.36 -24.42
C ASP A 190 -11.09 -23.71 -24.43
N GLY A 191 -10.06 -24.46 -24.83
CA GLY A 191 -8.67 -23.99 -24.90
C GLY A 191 -7.86 -24.15 -23.61
N VAL A 192 -8.44 -24.81 -22.60
CA VAL A 192 -7.83 -25.14 -21.31
C VAL A 192 -7.84 -26.66 -21.15
N TRP A 193 -6.89 -27.22 -20.39
CA TRP A 193 -6.83 -28.68 -20.17
C TRP A 193 -7.48 -29.13 -18.86
N ALA A 194 -7.73 -28.20 -17.93
CA ALA A 194 -8.46 -28.47 -16.70
C ALA A 194 -9.08 -27.19 -16.12
N LEU A 195 -10.18 -27.35 -15.40
CA LEU A 195 -10.67 -26.39 -14.41
C LEU A 195 -10.41 -26.91 -13.00
N GLU A 196 -10.03 -26.02 -12.10
CA GLU A 196 -9.80 -26.34 -10.68
C GLU A 196 -10.43 -25.27 -9.80
N ILE A 197 -11.02 -25.68 -8.67
CA ILE A 197 -11.37 -24.74 -7.60
C ILE A 197 -10.22 -24.74 -6.60
N THR A 198 -9.56 -23.58 -6.42
CA THR A 198 -8.46 -23.44 -5.48
C THR A 198 -8.97 -23.49 -4.04
N PRO A 199 -8.10 -23.72 -3.03
CA PRO A 199 -8.49 -23.66 -1.61
C PRO A 199 -9.14 -22.32 -1.20
N GLU A 200 -8.84 -21.24 -1.92
CA GLU A 200 -9.40 -19.90 -1.73
C GLU A 200 -10.80 -19.74 -2.36
N GLY A 201 -11.28 -20.74 -3.10
CA GLY A 201 -12.56 -20.74 -3.80
C GLY A 201 -12.52 -20.08 -5.17
N ASP A 202 -11.32 -19.84 -5.73
CA ASP A 202 -11.14 -19.29 -7.08
C ASP A 202 -11.28 -20.39 -8.14
N LEU A 203 -11.74 -20.05 -9.34
CA LEU A 203 -11.77 -20.93 -10.50
C LEU A 203 -10.50 -20.73 -11.34
N ALA A 204 -9.57 -21.68 -11.28
CA ALA A 204 -8.36 -21.70 -12.11
C ALA A 204 -8.61 -22.49 -13.41
N MET A 205 -8.27 -21.89 -14.55
CA MET A 205 -8.37 -22.48 -15.88
C MET A 205 -6.95 -22.78 -16.37
N ARG A 206 -6.58 -24.05 -16.45
CA ARG A 206 -5.21 -24.50 -16.72
C ARG A 206 -4.87 -24.48 -18.21
N LEU A 207 -3.77 -23.83 -18.56
CA LEU A 207 -3.40 -23.62 -19.96
C LEU A 207 -2.48 -24.74 -20.49
N PRO A 208 -2.63 -25.21 -21.74
CA PRO A 208 -1.91 -26.37 -22.28
C PRO A 208 -0.37 -26.25 -22.29
N ARG A 209 0.17 -25.03 -22.22
CA ARG A 209 1.62 -24.74 -22.26
C ARG A 209 2.18 -24.23 -20.93
N GLY A 210 1.44 -24.41 -19.83
CA GLY A 210 1.78 -23.91 -18.50
C GLY A 210 1.07 -22.59 -18.16
N GLY A 211 0.94 -22.30 -16.87
CA GLY A 211 0.17 -21.18 -16.34
C GLY A 211 -1.33 -21.46 -16.18
N SER A 212 -2.03 -20.51 -15.58
CA SER A 212 -3.49 -20.56 -15.41
C SER A 212 -4.12 -19.19 -15.56
N LEU A 213 -5.33 -19.15 -16.12
CA LEU A 213 -6.21 -17.99 -16.02
C LEU A 213 -7.13 -18.21 -14.81
N VAL A 214 -7.13 -17.29 -13.85
CA VAL A 214 -7.89 -17.46 -12.61
C VAL A 214 -9.03 -16.45 -12.53
N GLN A 215 -10.26 -16.95 -12.35
CA GLN A 215 -11.40 -16.14 -11.90
C GLN A 215 -11.51 -16.24 -10.37
N LYS A 216 -11.60 -15.10 -9.70
CA LYS A 216 -11.64 -15.07 -8.23
C LYS A 216 -13.01 -15.42 -7.69
N LYS A 217 -13.06 -16.03 -6.49
CA LYS A 217 -14.31 -16.40 -5.80
C LYS A 217 -15.36 -15.29 -5.93
N PRO A 218 -16.60 -15.60 -6.35
CA PRO A 218 -17.61 -14.59 -6.57
C PRO A 218 -18.05 -13.89 -5.29
N VAL A 219 -18.24 -12.58 -5.38
CA VAL A 219 -19.05 -11.79 -4.45
C VAL A 219 -20.49 -11.82 -4.96
N ILE A 220 -21.43 -12.14 -4.07
CA ILE A 220 -22.82 -12.34 -4.45
C ILE A 220 -23.68 -11.42 -3.59
N TYR A 221 -24.59 -10.68 -4.20
CA TYR A 221 -25.43 -9.72 -3.47
C TYR A 221 -26.77 -9.45 -4.16
N GLN A 222 -27.72 -8.92 -3.38
CA GLN A 222 -29.00 -8.40 -3.87
C GLN A 222 -29.07 -6.90 -3.65
N GLU A 223 -29.69 -6.17 -4.57
CA GLU A 223 -30.04 -4.76 -4.33
C GLU A 223 -31.46 -4.68 -3.77
N ILE A 224 -31.56 -4.32 -2.49
CA ILE A 224 -32.83 -4.21 -1.76
C ILE A 224 -32.93 -2.79 -1.21
N ALA A 225 -33.95 -2.04 -1.64
CA ALA A 225 -34.16 -0.64 -1.24
C ALA A 225 -32.90 0.26 -1.41
N GLY A 226 -32.17 0.07 -2.52
CA GLY A 226 -30.95 0.84 -2.83
C GLY A 226 -29.70 0.44 -2.03
N ARG A 227 -29.75 -0.65 -1.26
CA ARG A 227 -28.60 -1.20 -0.50
C ARG A 227 -28.19 -2.55 -1.07
N GLN A 228 -26.89 -2.80 -1.13
CA GLN A 228 -26.34 -4.13 -1.44
C GLN A 228 -26.39 -5.01 -0.20
N VAL A 229 -27.06 -6.16 -0.30
CA VAL A 229 -27.17 -7.16 0.76
C VAL A 229 -26.44 -8.42 0.31
N ALA A 230 -25.34 -8.75 1.00
CA ALA A 230 -24.50 -9.88 0.66
C ALA A 230 -25.23 -11.23 0.76
N ARG A 231 -24.84 -12.18 -0.09
CA ARG A 231 -25.28 -13.59 -0.12
C ARG A 231 -24.06 -14.48 -0.22
N GLU A 232 -24.18 -15.69 0.30
CA GLU A 232 -23.12 -16.69 0.20
C GLU A 232 -23.23 -17.49 -1.10
N GLY A 233 -22.07 -17.86 -1.66
CA GLY A 233 -21.96 -18.80 -2.76
C GLY A 233 -20.51 -18.99 -3.22
N LYS A 234 -20.32 -19.85 -4.21
CA LYS A 234 -19.01 -20.26 -4.74
C LYS A 234 -19.13 -20.79 -6.17
N PHE A 235 -18.01 -20.87 -6.87
CA PHE A 235 -17.94 -21.63 -8.13
C PHE A 235 -18.17 -23.12 -7.88
N LYS A 236 -18.72 -23.79 -8.90
CA LYS A 236 -18.89 -25.24 -8.95
C LYS A 236 -18.46 -25.74 -10.32
N ILE A 237 -17.51 -26.67 -10.38
CA ILE A 237 -17.15 -27.36 -11.62
C ILE A 237 -18.26 -28.39 -11.95
N LEU A 238 -18.63 -28.48 -13.23
CA LEU A 238 -19.71 -29.31 -13.75
C LEU A 238 -19.14 -30.45 -14.62
N ASP A 239 -20.01 -31.31 -15.15
CA ASP A 239 -19.64 -32.57 -15.82
C ASP A 239 -18.59 -32.40 -16.94
N GLU A 240 -17.69 -33.39 -17.06
CA GLU A 240 -16.47 -33.41 -17.91
C GLU A 240 -15.32 -32.46 -17.50
N GLY A 241 -15.46 -31.69 -16.41
CA GLY A 241 -14.35 -30.94 -15.80
C GLY A 241 -13.92 -29.66 -16.55
N LEU A 242 -14.61 -29.31 -17.65
CA LEU A 242 -14.36 -28.11 -18.45
C LEU A 242 -15.55 -27.13 -18.47
N SER A 243 -16.61 -27.42 -17.72
CA SER A 243 -17.72 -26.51 -17.47
C SER A 243 -17.75 -26.06 -16.01
N TYR A 244 -18.23 -24.85 -15.75
CA TYR A 244 -18.47 -24.34 -14.40
C TYR A 244 -19.83 -23.62 -14.27
N GLY A 245 -20.33 -23.56 -13.05
CA GLY A 245 -21.49 -22.77 -12.65
C GLY A 245 -21.32 -22.28 -11.22
N PHE A 246 -22.43 -22.03 -10.54
CA PHE A 246 -22.45 -21.44 -9.19
C PHE A 246 -23.27 -22.28 -8.22
N GLU A 247 -22.76 -22.44 -7.00
CA GLU A 247 -23.52 -22.93 -5.85
C GLU A 247 -23.86 -21.73 -4.97
N LEU A 248 -25.16 -21.54 -4.68
CA LEU A 248 -25.69 -20.35 -4.01
C LEU A 248 -26.43 -20.74 -2.73
N ALA A 249 -26.24 -19.97 -1.67
CA ALA A 249 -27.11 -20.04 -0.50
C ALA A 249 -28.50 -19.47 -0.80
N ALA A 250 -29.46 -19.72 0.10
CA ALA A 250 -30.81 -19.18 -0.01
C ALA A 250 -30.79 -17.64 -0.08
N TYR A 251 -31.63 -17.08 -0.96
CA TYR A 251 -31.77 -15.64 -1.17
C TYR A 251 -33.22 -15.29 -1.54
N ASP A 252 -33.58 -14.02 -1.45
CA ASP A 252 -34.95 -13.57 -1.75
C ASP A 252 -35.16 -13.47 -3.27
N ARG A 253 -35.90 -14.42 -3.86
CA ARG A 253 -36.09 -14.47 -5.32
C ARG A 253 -36.93 -13.32 -5.88
N SER A 254 -37.48 -12.42 -5.07
CA SER A 254 -38.20 -11.23 -5.54
C SER A 254 -37.27 -10.09 -5.98
N PHE A 255 -35.98 -10.12 -5.61
CA PHE A 255 -34.98 -9.13 -6.01
C PHE A 255 -33.96 -9.73 -6.98
N PRO A 256 -33.33 -8.91 -7.85
CA PRO A 256 -32.21 -9.35 -8.65
C PRO A 256 -31.07 -9.89 -7.78
N LEU A 257 -30.36 -10.89 -8.29
CA LEU A 257 -29.12 -11.40 -7.69
C LEU A 257 -27.96 -11.10 -8.63
N ILE A 258 -26.93 -10.45 -8.12
CA ILE A 258 -25.71 -10.16 -8.85
C ILE A 258 -24.62 -11.11 -8.38
N ILE A 259 -24.00 -11.81 -9.34
CA ILE A 259 -22.78 -12.57 -9.11
C ILE A 259 -21.64 -11.81 -9.80
N ASP A 260 -20.76 -11.25 -8.99
CA ASP A 260 -19.64 -10.41 -9.39
C ASP A 260 -18.33 -11.07 -8.88
N PRO A 261 -17.53 -11.72 -9.73
CA PRO A 261 -16.20 -12.19 -9.37
C PRO A 261 -15.22 -11.02 -9.15
N ARG A 262 -15.33 -10.35 -7.99
CA ARG A 262 -14.46 -9.19 -7.66
C ARG A 262 -13.01 -9.53 -7.35
N ILE A 263 -12.16 -8.54 -7.66
CA ILE A 263 -10.77 -8.38 -7.25
C ILE A 263 -10.58 -7.11 -6.39
N ASN A 264 -9.80 -7.18 -5.30
CA ASN A 264 -9.46 -6.04 -4.42
C ASN A 264 -8.11 -5.34 -4.69
N TYR A 265 -7.22 -5.88 -5.52
CA TYR A 265 -5.90 -5.35 -5.95
C TYR A 265 -4.69 -5.31 -4.97
N SER A 266 -3.51 -5.58 -5.52
CA SER A 266 -2.14 -5.46 -5.00
C SER A 266 -1.21 -5.13 -6.17
N THR A 267 -0.41 -4.08 -6.07
CA THR A 267 0.43 -3.55 -7.15
C THR A 267 1.81 -3.15 -6.64
N PHE A 268 2.81 -3.20 -7.52
CA PHE A 268 4.06 -2.47 -7.27
C PHE A 268 3.86 -0.97 -7.54
N LEU A 269 4.78 -0.20 -7.00
CA LEU A 269 4.98 1.22 -7.20
C LEU A 269 6.52 1.40 -7.09
N GLY A 270 7.25 1.13 -8.19
CA GLY A 270 8.69 1.44 -8.28
C GLY A 270 9.23 1.65 -9.71
N GLY A 271 10.44 2.22 -9.79
CA GLY A 271 11.17 2.61 -11.00
C GLY A 271 12.45 1.79 -11.16
N GLY A 272 13.44 2.29 -11.91
CA GLY A 272 14.66 1.51 -12.21
C GLY A 272 15.66 1.39 -11.06
N SER A 273 15.35 1.89 -9.87
CA SER A 273 16.22 1.97 -8.69
C SER A 273 15.42 1.71 -7.42
N ASP A 274 16.03 1.84 -6.25
CA ASP A 274 15.35 1.52 -4.98
C ASP A 274 14.26 2.55 -4.65
N ASP A 275 13.09 2.07 -4.23
CA ASP A 275 11.94 2.87 -3.83
C ASP A 275 11.31 2.30 -2.56
N GLN A 276 10.86 3.18 -1.66
CA GLN A 276 10.31 2.79 -0.36
C GLN A 276 9.01 3.52 -0.05
N GLY A 277 7.93 2.80 0.23
CA GLY A 277 6.66 3.38 0.66
C GLY A 277 6.56 3.35 2.17
N LEU A 278 6.66 4.51 2.80
CA LEU A 278 6.79 4.64 4.24
C LEU A 278 5.45 4.91 4.93
N ALA A 279 4.51 5.56 4.26
CA ALA A 279 3.20 5.85 4.83
C ALA A 279 2.06 5.81 3.79
N ILE A 280 0.86 5.50 4.27
CA ILE A 280 -0.36 5.42 3.45
C ILE A 280 -1.54 6.07 4.16
N ALA A 281 -2.36 6.82 3.41
CA ALA A 281 -3.65 7.36 3.84
C ALA A 281 -4.75 6.99 2.82
N VAL A 282 -6.01 7.00 3.25
CA VAL A 282 -7.16 6.64 2.41
C VAL A 282 -8.29 7.64 2.60
N ASP A 283 -8.86 8.14 1.51
CA ASP A 283 -10.03 9.01 1.57
C ASP A 283 -11.36 8.24 1.58
N ALA A 284 -12.47 8.95 1.81
CA ALA A 284 -13.81 8.34 1.80
C ALA A 284 -14.25 7.84 0.41
N GLY A 285 -13.60 8.30 -0.67
CA GLY A 285 -13.78 7.78 -2.02
C GLY A 285 -13.04 6.46 -2.26
N GLY A 286 -12.18 6.06 -1.32
CA GLY A 286 -11.34 4.87 -1.39
C GLY A 286 -10.05 5.04 -2.19
N ASN A 287 -9.64 6.28 -2.50
CA ASN A 287 -8.33 6.52 -3.08
C ASN A 287 -7.25 6.27 -2.02
N ALA A 288 -6.20 5.57 -2.40
CA ALA A 288 -5.02 5.38 -1.55
C ALA A 288 -3.96 6.42 -1.90
N TYR A 289 -3.35 7.00 -0.88
CA TYR A 289 -2.31 8.01 -1.00
C TYR A 289 -1.05 7.47 -0.35
N VAL A 290 0.04 7.35 -1.10
CA VAL A 290 1.30 6.76 -0.62
C VAL A 290 2.40 7.80 -0.73
N THR A 291 3.21 7.92 0.31
CA THR A 291 4.45 8.69 0.30
C THR A 291 5.63 7.85 0.76
N GLY A 292 6.83 8.35 0.50
CA GLY A 292 8.06 7.63 0.75
C GLY A 292 9.24 8.30 0.08
N GLN A 293 10.26 7.51 -0.24
CA GLN A 293 11.45 7.97 -0.96
C GLN A 293 11.71 7.11 -2.21
N THR A 294 12.25 7.73 -3.25
CA THR A 294 12.57 7.09 -4.53
C THR A 294 13.95 7.52 -5.00
N PHE A 295 14.80 6.57 -5.38
CA PHE A 295 16.06 6.81 -6.10
C PHE A 295 15.84 6.78 -7.62
N SER A 296 14.63 6.44 -8.06
CA SER A 296 14.29 6.24 -9.45
C SER A 296 13.95 7.55 -10.20
N VAL A 297 14.70 7.85 -11.26
CA VAL A 297 14.45 9.01 -12.17
C VAL A 297 13.10 8.91 -12.91
N GLY A 298 12.60 7.69 -13.13
CA GLY A 298 11.43 7.41 -13.96
C GLY A 298 10.11 7.20 -13.20
N PHE A 299 9.98 7.62 -11.93
CA PHE A 299 9.06 6.96 -11.02
C PHE A 299 7.90 7.78 -10.41
N PRO A 300 6.61 7.41 -10.61
CA PRO A 300 6.01 6.63 -11.67
C PRO A 300 5.77 7.45 -12.95
N VAL A 301 6.24 8.70 -12.96
CA VAL A 301 6.34 9.61 -14.12
C VAL A 301 7.79 10.07 -14.25
N THR A 302 8.22 10.43 -15.46
CA THR A 302 9.60 10.85 -15.72
C THR A 302 9.86 12.26 -15.18
N ARG A 303 10.93 12.43 -14.40
CA ARG A 303 11.43 13.76 -14.01
C ARG A 303 11.97 14.51 -15.23
N VAL A 304 11.84 15.83 -15.24
CA VAL A 304 12.36 16.69 -16.31
C VAL A 304 13.80 17.15 -16.02
N GLU A 305 14.29 17.03 -14.78
CA GLU A 305 15.61 17.51 -14.36
C GLU A 305 16.53 16.40 -13.81
N ASP A 306 17.84 16.53 -14.12
CA ASP A 306 18.93 15.57 -13.88
C ASP A 306 19.49 15.61 -12.45
N SER A 307 18.68 15.35 -11.42
CA SER A 307 19.20 15.10 -10.07
C SER A 307 19.41 13.59 -9.88
N ILE A 308 20.59 13.09 -10.27
CA ILE A 308 20.83 11.65 -10.51
C ILE A 308 21.39 10.86 -9.30
N PHE A 309 21.43 11.40 -8.08
CA PHE A 309 22.12 10.71 -6.97
C PHE A 309 21.48 10.75 -5.57
N PHE A 310 20.36 11.46 -5.35
CA PHE A 310 19.75 11.57 -4.01
C PHE A 310 18.30 11.03 -4.00
N PRO A 311 17.86 10.42 -2.88
CA PRO A 311 16.48 9.97 -2.73
C PRO A 311 15.55 11.17 -2.59
N GLU A 312 14.33 11.04 -3.12
CA GLU A 312 13.38 12.14 -3.10
C GLU A 312 11.98 11.74 -2.66
N VAL A 313 11.21 12.70 -2.14
CA VAL A 313 9.83 12.45 -1.74
C VAL A 313 8.95 12.24 -2.96
N PHE A 314 8.16 11.15 -2.94
CA PHE A 314 7.03 11.01 -3.85
C PHE A 314 5.70 11.11 -3.10
N VAL A 315 4.67 11.55 -3.81
CA VAL A 315 3.28 11.51 -3.35
C VAL A 315 2.44 10.93 -4.48
N THR A 316 1.99 9.70 -4.31
CA THR A 316 1.19 8.98 -5.31
C THR A 316 -0.24 8.83 -4.83
N LYS A 317 -1.20 9.28 -5.64
CA LYS A 317 -2.62 8.96 -5.46
C LYS A 317 -3.04 7.83 -6.38
N ILE A 318 -3.44 6.70 -5.81
CA ILE A 318 -3.95 5.52 -6.50
C ILE A 318 -5.47 5.51 -6.40
N ASN A 319 -6.13 5.30 -7.54
CA ASN A 319 -7.59 5.24 -7.56
C ASN A 319 -8.13 4.03 -6.77
N PRO A 320 -9.42 4.00 -6.39
CA PRO A 320 -9.96 2.98 -5.48
C PRO A 320 -9.96 1.56 -6.04
N LYS A 321 -9.73 1.43 -7.35
CA LYS A 321 -9.65 0.16 -8.07
C LYS A 321 -8.21 -0.33 -8.23
N GLY A 322 -7.20 0.49 -7.92
CA GLY A 322 -5.77 0.13 -8.03
C GLY A 322 -5.24 0.08 -9.47
N LYS A 323 -6.01 0.56 -10.44
CA LYS A 323 -5.76 0.31 -11.88
C LYS A 323 -5.17 1.51 -12.61
N GLY A 324 -4.76 2.53 -11.87
CA GLY A 324 -4.14 3.73 -12.43
C GLY A 324 -3.86 4.77 -11.34
N LEU A 325 -2.89 5.61 -11.63
CA LEU A 325 -2.55 6.77 -10.82
C LEU A 325 -3.50 7.91 -11.15
N ALA A 326 -4.11 8.50 -10.13
CA ALA A 326 -4.82 9.77 -10.28
C ALA A 326 -3.80 10.91 -10.45
N PHE A 327 -2.72 10.87 -9.68
CA PHE A 327 -1.51 11.66 -9.90
C PHE A 327 -0.31 11.00 -9.22
N SER A 328 0.88 11.42 -9.61
CA SER A 328 2.08 11.29 -8.79
C SER A 328 2.91 12.56 -8.89
N VAL A 329 3.42 13.00 -7.75
CA VAL A 329 4.22 14.23 -7.61
C VAL A 329 5.53 13.88 -6.93
N PHE A 330 6.60 14.51 -7.38
CA PHE A 330 7.85 14.56 -6.63
C PHE A 330 7.93 15.89 -5.87
N LEU A 331 8.40 15.83 -4.63
CA LEU A 331 8.55 17.00 -3.77
C LEU A 331 9.96 16.99 -3.16
N GLY A 332 10.84 17.83 -3.67
CA GLY A 332 12.25 17.83 -3.28
C GLY A 332 13.03 18.95 -3.96
N GLY A 333 14.29 19.09 -3.55
CA GLY A 333 15.29 19.98 -4.13
C GLY A 333 16.47 19.19 -4.69
N LYS A 334 17.69 19.73 -4.58
CA LYS A 334 18.91 19.09 -5.13
C LYS A 334 19.56 18.04 -4.22
N GLY A 335 19.17 17.96 -2.97
CA GLY A 335 19.70 17.02 -1.99
C GLY A 335 18.75 15.85 -1.72
N ALA A 336 18.98 15.15 -0.60
CA ALA A 336 18.18 14.03 -0.13
C ALA A 336 16.93 14.46 0.66
N GLU A 337 15.81 13.81 0.35
CA GLU A 337 14.56 13.92 1.10
C GLU A 337 13.87 12.57 1.28
N ALA A 338 13.05 12.48 2.33
CA ALA A 338 12.12 11.37 2.49
C ALA A 338 10.78 11.82 3.07
N GLY A 339 9.68 11.36 2.46
CA GLY A 339 8.33 11.51 3.02
C GLY A 339 8.03 10.39 3.99
N THR A 340 7.85 10.72 5.27
CA THR A 340 7.69 9.74 6.36
C THR A 340 6.24 9.64 6.85
N GLY A 341 5.42 10.67 6.62
CA GLY A 341 4.02 10.70 7.03
C GLY A 341 3.11 11.34 5.98
N ILE A 342 1.90 10.79 5.82
CA ILE A 342 0.88 11.30 4.91
C ILE A 342 -0.51 11.28 5.57
N ALA A 343 -1.30 12.31 5.33
CA ALA A 343 -2.70 12.39 5.75
C ALA A 343 -3.55 13.11 4.68
N VAL A 344 -4.86 12.87 4.68
CA VAL A 344 -5.80 13.48 3.73
C VAL A 344 -6.97 14.12 4.49
N ASP A 345 -7.33 15.34 4.12
CA ASP A 345 -8.48 16.04 4.72
C ASP A 345 -9.81 15.71 4.00
N GLY A 346 -10.93 16.18 4.57
CA GLY A 346 -12.26 15.97 3.99
C GLY A 346 -12.47 16.66 2.62
N GLY A 347 -11.60 17.60 2.25
CA GLY A 347 -11.56 18.22 0.92
C GLY A 347 -10.62 17.50 -0.05
N SER A 348 -10.09 16.34 0.31
CA SER A 348 -9.10 15.56 -0.44
C SER A 348 -7.75 16.27 -0.67
N ASN A 349 -7.42 17.31 0.11
CA ASN A 349 -6.06 17.85 0.13
C ASN A 349 -5.13 16.87 0.84
N VAL A 350 -3.90 16.79 0.36
CA VAL A 350 -2.91 15.83 0.85
C VAL A 350 -1.85 16.55 1.66
N TYR A 351 -1.66 16.12 2.89
CA TYR A 351 -0.61 16.62 3.76
C TYR A 351 0.51 15.60 3.82
N VAL A 352 1.76 16.06 3.70
CA VAL A 352 2.96 15.23 3.74
C VAL A 352 3.97 15.87 4.67
N THR A 353 4.65 15.04 5.47
CA THR A 353 5.78 15.45 6.29
C THR A 353 6.95 14.51 6.08
N GLY A 354 8.12 14.94 6.52
CA GLY A 354 9.36 14.23 6.30
C GLY A 354 10.56 15.07 6.72
N TRP A 355 11.68 14.82 6.08
CA TRP A 355 12.90 15.59 6.24
C TRP A 355 13.54 15.89 4.89
N THR A 356 14.33 16.97 4.84
CA THR A 356 15.05 17.43 3.66
C THR A 356 16.40 18.03 4.05
N ASP A 357 17.44 17.75 3.28
CA ASP A 357 18.73 18.47 3.36
C ASP A 357 18.80 19.65 2.35
N SER A 358 17.83 19.76 1.44
CA SER A 358 17.80 20.71 0.32
C SER A 358 17.54 22.14 0.75
N LEU A 359 18.47 23.02 0.41
CA LEU A 359 18.31 24.47 0.56
C LEU A 359 17.27 25.06 -0.42
N ASP A 360 17.00 24.36 -1.53
CA ASP A 360 16.05 24.74 -2.58
C ASP A 360 14.74 23.93 -2.53
N PHE A 361 14.41 23.33 -1.38
CA PHE A 361 13.15 22.62 -1.20
C PHE A 361 11.93 23.55 -1.47
N PRO A 362 10.86 23.07 -2.13
CA PRO A 362 9.71 23.90 -2.48
C PRO A 362 9.00 24.48 -1.24
N VAL A 363 8.95 25.80 -1.12
CA VAL A 363 8.25 26.53 -0.05
C VAL A 363 7.12 27.39 -0.61
N LYS A 364 6.02 27.50 0.14
CA LYS A 364 4.87 28.35 -0.21
C LYS A 364 4.05 28.62 1.04
N ASN A 365 3.65 29.87 1.29
CA ASN A 365 2.85 30.21 2.48
C ASN A 365 3.43 29.55 3.75
N ALA A 366 4.71 29.80 4.01
CA ALA A 366 5.50 29.05 4.97
C ALA A 366 5.55 29.75 6.33
N PHE A 367 5.41 28.98 7.41
CA PHE A 367 5.81 29.39 8.75
C PHE A 367 7.32 29.70 8.82
N GLN A 368 8.14 28.80 8.28
CA GLN A 368 9.58 28.89 8.18
C GLN A 368 9.99 28.79 6.69
N PRO A 369 10.27 29.93 6.02
CA PRO A 369 10.52 29.98 4.58
C PRO A 369 11.95 29.61 4.18
N THR A 370 12.88 29.52 5.14
CA THR A 370 14.30 29.25 4.90
C THR A 370 14.77 28.10 5.77
N LYS A 371 15.53 27.19 5.17
CA LYS A 371 16.14 26.06 5.86
C LYS A 371 17.30 26.53 6.74
N ASN A 372 17.42 25.94 7.93
CA ASN A 372 18.58 26.12 8.79
C ASN A 372 19.73 25.15 8.41
N PRO A 373 20.92 25.31 9.01
CA PRO A 373 21.97 24.29 8.93
C PRO A 373 21.47 22.93 9.46
N GLY A 374 22.01 21.82 8.95
CA GLY A 374 21.57 20.46 9.33
C GLY A 374 20.53 19.90 8.38
N VAL A 375 19.74 18.93 8.83
CA VAL A 375 18.56 18.40 8.13
C VAL A 375 17.31 18.99 8.78
N ASP A 376 16.38 19.56 8.00
CA ASP A 376 15.14 20.11 8.57
C ASP A 376 13.96 19.17 8.29
N ALA A 377 13.02 19.11 9.23
CA ALA A 377 11.72 18.54 8.95
C ALA A 377 10.95 19.48 8.01
N PHE A 378 9.98 18.95 7.26
CA PHE A 378 9.07 19.78 6.46
C PHE A 378 7.61 19.39 6.69
N VAL A 379 6.70 20.33 6.42
CA VAL A 379 5.26 20.05 6.28
C VAL A 379 4.74 20.70 5.02
N ALA A 380 4.15 19.90 4.13
CA ALA A 380 3.57 20.36 2.89
C ALA A 380 2.10 19.94 2.77
N LYS A 381 1.28 20.81 2.18
CA LYS A 381 -0.11 20.53 1.81
C LYS A 381 -0.25 20.71 0.30
N LEU A 382 -0.64 19.66 -0.41
CA LEU A 382 -0.99 19.67 -1.83
C LEU A 382 -2.50 19.81 -2.00
N ASN A 383 -2.91 20.49 -3.08
CA ASN A 383 -4.30 20.53 -3.50
C ASN A 383 -4.80 19.12 -3.95
N PRO A 384 -6.11 18.90 -4.14
CA PRO A 384 -6.64 17.56 -4.39
C PRO A 384 -6.21 16.93 -5.73
N SER A 385 -5.78 17.73 -6.69
CA SER A 385 -5.22 17.30 -7.97
C SER A 385 -3.73 17.00 -7.91
N GLY A 386 -3.03 17.37 -6.82
CA GLY A 386 -1.58 17.31 -6.71
C GLY A 386 -0.85 18.33 -7.61
N SER A 387 -1.56 19.30 -8.19
CA SER A 387 -1.01 20.22 -9.18
C SER A 387 -0.38 21.47 -8.60
N ASP A 388 -0.60 21.75 -7.31
CA ASP A 388 -0.07 22.93 -6.62
C ASP A 388 0.06 22.68 -5.11
N LEU A 389 1.02 23.36 -4.49
CA LEU A 389 1.11 23.48 -3.05
C LEU A 389 0.05 24.47 -2.56
N VAL A 390 -0.70 24.11 -1.53
CA VAL A 390 -1.49 25.04 -0.72
C VAL A 390 -0.56 25.76 0.26
N PHE A 391 0.31 25.00 0.93
CA PHE A 391 1.46 25.52 1.67
C PHE A 391 2.59 24.48 1.70
N SER A 392 3.81 24.93 2.00
CA SER A 392 4.98 24.11 2.32
C SER A 392 5.95 24.93 3.16
N THR A 393 6.41 24.36 4.27
CA THR A 393 7.28 25.01 5.26
C THR A 393 8.36 24.07 5.74
N PHE A 394 9.54 24.61 6.04
CA PHE A 394 10.50 23.93 6.92
C PHE A 394 9.98 23.92 8.36
N LEU A 395 10.58 23.07 9.18
CA LEU A 395 10.36 22.99 10.62
C LEU A 395 11.63 22.43 11.27
N GLY A 396 12.48 23.31 11.79
CA GLY A 396 13.74 22.90 12.40
C GLY A 396 14.55 24.07 12.95
N GLY A 397 15.54 23.74 13.77
CA GLY A 397 16.56 24.64 14.30
C GLY A 397 17.91 24.39 13.61
N THR A 398 19.02 24.63 14.29
CA THR A 398 20.38 24.58 13.71
C THR A 398 21.01 23.18 13.60
N GLY A 399 20.27 22.15 14.03
CA GLY A 399 20.67 20.76 14.01
C GLY A 399 19.86 19.89 13.03
N ASP A 400 19.88 18.58 13.23
CA ASP A 400 19.05 17.62 12.51
C ASP A 400 17.68 17.45 13.19
N ASP A 401 16.66 17.71 12.40
CA ASP A 401 15.24 17.67 12.71
C ASP A 401 14.52 16.79 11.70
N ARG A 402 13.81 15.76 12.19
CA ARG A 402 13.14 14.78 11.33
C ARG A 402 11.75 14.50 11.82
N ALA A 403 10.74 14.76 10.99
CA ALA A 403 9.39 14.31 11.25
C ALA A 403 9.24 12.81 10.93
N ALA A 404 8.46 12.10 11.75
CA ALA A 404 8.15 10.68 11.57
C ALA A 404 6.65 10.41 11.44
N GLY A 405 5.81 11.16 12.16
CA GLY A 405 4.35 10.98 12.16
C GLY A 405 3.60 12.25 11.78
N LEU A 406 2.43 12.09 11.15
CA LEU A 406 1.52 13.16 10.77
C LEU A 406 0.07 12.74 11.01
N ALA A 407 -0.72 13.61 11.64
CA ALA A 407 -2.18 13.48 11.69
C ALA A 407 -2.86 14.85 11.65
N LEU A 408 -4.13 14.85 11.26
CA LEU A 408 -4.92 16.07 11.10
C LEU A 408 -5.99 16.18 12.20
N THR A 409 -6.24 17.40 12.65
CA THR A 409 -7.49 17.70 13.35
C THR A 409 -8.65 17.79 12.34
N ALA A 410 -9.90 17.73 12.81
CA ALA A 410 -11.07 17.96 11.96
C ALA A 410 -11.09 19.35 11.30
N ALA A 411 -10.35 20.32 11.85
CA ALA A 411 -10.18 21.66 11.29
C ALA A 411 -9.06 21.74 10.23
N GLY A 412 -8.41 20.61 9.88
CA GLY A 412 -7.32 20.59 8.90
C GLY A 412 -5.98 21.13 9.42
N GLN A 413 -5.79 21.15 10.75
CA GLN A 413 -4.51 21.52 11.36
C GLN A 413 -3.58 20.31 11.35
N ALA A 414 -2.39 20.46 10.77
CA ALA A 414 -1.38 19.41 10.73
C ALA A 414 -0.66 19.32 12.08
N THR A 415 -0.69 18.13 12.70
CA THR A 415 0.14 17.81 13.86
C THR A 415 1.20 16.82 13.44
N VAL A 416 2.46 17.14 13.74
CA VAL A 416 3.65 16.34 13.43
C VAL A 416 4.41 15.99 14.70
N ALA A 417 5.06 14.83 14.70
CA ALA A 417 5.96 14.40 15.75
C ALA A 417 7.19 13.76 15.12
N GLY A 418 8.32 13.85 15.82
CA GLY A 418 9.60 13.43 15.29
C GLY A 418 10.72 13.57 16.30
N THR A 419 11.95 13.64 15.79
CA THR A 419 13.17 13.85 16.57
C THR A 419 13.85 15.16 16.19
N THR A 420 14.49 15.77 17.18
CA THR A 420 15.28 16.99 17.04
C THR A 420 16.56 16.86 17.86
N ASN A 421 17.70 17.29 17.31
CA ASN A 421 18.90 17.57 18.09
C ASN A 421 19.19 19.08 18.20
N SER A 422 18.22 19.91 17.79
CA SER A 422 18.29 21.37 17.77
C SER A 422 17.85 21.94 19.13
N ASP A 423 18.74 22.60 19.83
CA ASP A 423 18.40 23.33 21.07
C ASP A 423 17.53 24.56 20.80
N ASP A 424 17.56 25.07 19.57
CA ASP A 424 16.79 26.21 19.06
C ASP A 424 15.59 25.79 18.20
N PHE A 425 15.11 24.54 18.33
CA PHE A 425 13.91 24.09 17.64
C PHE A 425 12.72 25.04 17.88
N PRO A 426 11.91 25.39 16.86
CA PRO A 426 10.81 26.34 17.03
C PRO A 426 9.78 25.86 18.07
N VAL A 427 9.59 26.62 19.16
CA VAL A 427 8.62 26.32 20.23
C VAL A 427 7.50 27.37 20.29
N ALA A 428 6.29 26.95 20.65
CA ALA A 428 5.14 27.83 20.85
C ALA A 428 4.13 27.17 21.80
N ASN A 429 3.60 27.87 22.81
CA ASN A 429 2.64 27.29 23.77
C ASN A 429 3.09 25.92 24.33
N ALA A 430 4.39 25.77 24.58
CA ALA A 430 5.03 24.49 24.82
C ALA A 430 4.71 23.92 26.21
N ALA A 431 4.46 22.61 26.29
CA ALA A 431 4.46 21.90 27.58
C ALA A 431 5.89 21.77 28.15
N GLN A 432 6.88 21.70 27.27
CA GLN A 432 8.31 21.71 27.56
C GLN A 432 9.01 22.59 26.53
N ALA A 433 9.49 23.76 26.98
CA ALA A 433 10.06 24.79 26.11
C ALA A 433 11.57 24.64 25.85
N ILE A 434 12.25 23.72 26.55
CA ILE A 434 13.70 23.55 26.51
C ILE A 434 14.04 22.08 26.33
N ASN A 435 15.01 21.79 25.45
CA ASN A 435 15.63 20.47 25.35
C ASN A 435 16.47 20.20 26.60
N LEU A 436 16.19 19.09 27.30
CA LEU A 436 16.90 18.75 28.56
C LEU A 436 18.21 17.98 28.30
N GLY A 437 18.56 17.75 27.04
CA GLY A 437 19.83 17.18 26.59
C GLY A 437 19.65 15.91 25.76
N GLY A 438 20.61 15.64 24.88
CA GLY A 438 20.51 14.54 23.91
C GLY A 438 19.57 14.88 22.74
N THR A 439 19.20 13.86 21.96
CA THR A 439 18.13 13.98 20.96
C THR A 439 16.78 13.98 21.67
N ALA A 440 15.93 14.96 21.40
CA ALA A 440 14.58 15.02 21.97
C ALA A 440 13.52 14.60 20.94
N ALA A 441 12.41 14.03 21.42
CA ALA A 441 11.21 13.99 20.60
C ALA A 441 10.59 15.40 20.57
N PHE A 442 9.89 15.74 19.49
CA PHE A 442 9.09 16.97 19.42
C PHE A 442 7.66 16.68 18.99
N VAL A 443 6.75 17.61 19.30
CA VAL A 443 5.38 17.63 18.77
C VAL A 443 5.00 19.05 18.38
N THR A 444 4.66 19.24 17.11
CA THR A 444 4.28 20.54 16.55
C THR A 444 2.91 20.45 15.91
N ARG A 445 2.04 21.43 16.18
CA ARG A 445 0.79 21.62 15.46
C ARG A 445 0.80 22.96 14.75
N LEU A 446 0.64 22.92 13.44
CA LEU A 446 0.44 24.10 12.60
C LEU A 446 -1.04 24.49 12.58
N ASP A 447 -1.31 25.77 12.36
CA ASP A 447 -2.65 26.21 11.97
C ASP A 447 -3.05 25.60 10.61
N ALA A 448 -4.32 25.73 10.23
CA ALA A 448 -4.83 25.14 8.99
C ALA A 448 -4.24 25.78 7.71
N SER A 449 -3.66 26.97 7.82
CA SER A 449 -3.02 27.69 6.71
C SER A 449 -1.54 27.32 6.54
N GLY A 450 -0.91 26.71 7.56
CA GLY A 450 0.51 26.36 7.57
C GLY A 450 1.46 27.49 7.96
N ASN A 451 0.94 28.69 8.28
CA ASN A 451 1.75 29.90 8.48
C ASN A 451 2.11 30.18 9.95
N SER A 452 1.47 29.51 10.92
CA SER A 452 1.76 29.71 12.34
C SER A 452 1.64 28.42 13.15
N LEU A 453 2.28 28.39 14.32
CA LEU A 453 2.21 27.29 15.27
C LEU A 453 1.01 27.48 16.22
N VAL A 454 0.12 26.50 16.28
CA VAL A 454 -0.86 26.39 17.38
C VAL A 454 -0.12 26.03 18.67
N PHE A 455 0.77 25.04 18.60
CA PHE A 455 1.77 24.76 19.62
C PHE A 455 2.97 24.03 19.00
N SER A 456 4.11 24.07 19.70
CA SER A 456 5.28 23.25 19.44
C SER A 456 6.05 23.06 20.74
N THR A 457 6.40 21.81 21.05
CA THR A 457 7.00 21.42 22.33
C THR A 457 8.06 20.35 22.12
N PHE A 458 9.11 20.40 22.93
CA PHE A 458 9.94 19.22 23.17
C PHE A 458 9.13 18.18 23.98
N LEU A 459 9.56 16.93 23.91
CA LEU A 459 9.02 15.82 24.67
C LEU A 459 10.16 14.84 24.98
N GLY A 460 10.86 15.06 26.09
CA GLY A 460 12.03 14.25 26.42
C GLY A 460 12.67 14.60 27.76
N GLY A 461 13.54 13.72 28.22
CA GLY A 461 14.43 13.91 29.35
C GLY A 461 15.85 14.27 28.92
N SER A 462 16.84 13.86 29.69
CA SER A 462 18.25 14.28 29.52
C SER A 462 19.09 13.35 28.62
N LYS A 463 18.45 12.39 27.95
CA LYS A 463 19.08 11.42 27.05
C LYS A 463 18.26 11.34 25.76
N ASN A 464 18.52 10.34 24.93
CA ASN A 464 17.86 10.21 23.64
C ASN A 464 16.41 9.75 23.79
N ASP A 465 15.53 10.53 23.17
CA ASP A 465 14.09 10.38 23.12
C ASP A 465 13.61 10.57 21.68
N GLU A 466 12.81 9.63 21.18
CA GLU A 466 12.44 9.56 19.77
C GLU A 466 10.93 9.47 19.61
N GLY A 467 10.32 10.40 18.86
CA GLY A 467 8.91 10.35 18.50
C GLY A 467 8.72 9.62 17.18
N HIS A 468 8.03 8.47 17.19
CA HIS A 468 7.89 7.62 15.99
C HIS A 468 6.56 7.77 15.28
N ALA A 469 5.47 7.95 16.02
CA ALA A 469 4.14 8.10 15.44
C ALA A 469 3.20 8.90 16.33
N LEU A 470 2.14 9.43 15.73
CA LEU A 470 1.09 10.13 16.45
C LEU A 470 -0.31 9.86 15.87
N ALA A 471 -1.32 10.08 16.68
CA ALA A 471 -2.73 10.09 16.28
C ALA A 471 -3.45 11.29 16.94
N VAL A 472 -4.52 11.77 16.32
CA VAL A 472 -5.36 12.86 16.85
C VAL A 472 -6.80 12.37 17.00
N ASP A 473 -7.42 12.61 18.16
CA ASP A 473 -8.83 12.27 18.39
C ASP A 473 -9.81 13.37 17.93
N GLY A 474 -11.11 13.07 17.95
CA GLY A 474 -12.15 14.02 17.53
C GLY A 474 -12.25 15.28 18.41
N GLY A 475 -11.68 15.25 19.63
CA GLY A 475 -11.55 16.43 20.49
C GLY A 475 -10.31 17.27 20.19
N GLY A 476 -9.47 16.85 19.24
CA GLY A 476 -8.22 17.50 18.89
C GLY A 476 -7.08 17.19 19.87
N ASN A 477 -7.17 16.17 20.72
CA ASN A 477 -6.04 15.73 21.55
C ASN A 477 -5.04 14.94 20.68
N THR A 478 -3.75 15.14 20.90
CA THR A 478 -2.67 14.41 20.23
C THR A 478 -2.17 13.28 21.11
N TYR A 479 -2.00 12.09 20.56
CA TYR A 479 -1.39 10.93 21.20
C TYR A 479 -0.11 10.60 20.47
N VAL A 480 1.01 10.45 21.18
CA VAL A 480 2.33 10.20 20.60
C VAL A 480 2.91 8.94 21.22
N THR A 481 3.54 8.11 20.39
CA THR A 481 4.34 6.98 20.84
C THR A 481 5.77 7.11 20.31
N GLY A 482 6.69 6.50 21.03
CA GLY A 482 8.10 6.54 20.68
C GLY A 482 8.95 5.65 21.56
N ALA A 483 10.24 5.95 21.63
CA ALA A 483 11.20 5.28 22.51
C ALA A 483 12.01 6.30 23.32
N THR A 484 12.38 5.94 24.55
CA THR A 484 13.14 6.80 25.45
C THR A 484 14.20 6.01 26.20
N THR A 485 15.41 6.57 26.25
CA THR A 485 16.51 6.11 27.12
C THR A 485 16.63 6.96 28.39
N SER A 486 15.82 8.02 28.50
CA SER A 486 15.78 8.98 29.59
C SER A 486 15.11 8.37 30.83
N LEU A 487 15.74 8.51 31.99
CA LEU A 487 15.13 8.15 33.28
C LEU A 487 14.17 9.25 33.78
N ASN A 488 14.40 10.49 33.35
CA ASN A 488 13.64 11.68 33.66
C ASN A 488 12.67 12.08 32.54
N PHE A 489 12.25 11.14 31.68
CA PHE A 489 11.21 11.40 30.67
C PHE A 489 9.95 11.94 31.37
N PRO A 490 9.28 12.98 30.82
CA PRO A 490 8.14 13.60 31.50
C PRO A 490 6.99 12.61 31.65
N THR A 491 6.55 12.35 32.89
CA THR A 491 5.39 11.50 33.18
C THR A 491 4.27 12.31 33.84
N LYS A 492 3.02 11.93 33.57
CA LYS A 492 1.82 12.53 34.18
C LYS A 492 0.68 11.51 34.12
N ASN A 493 0.00 11.26 35.24
CA ASN A 493 -1.09 10.26 35.30
C ASN A 493 -0.68 8.89 34.71
N ALA A 494 0.55 8.46 34.98
CA ALA A 494 1.18 7.35 34.28
C ALA A 494 0.66 5.98 34.71
N PHE A 495 0.56 5.03 33.77
CA PHE A 495 0.43 3.61 34.05
C PHE A 495 1.75 3.04 34.60
N GLN A 496 2.87 3.40 33.98
CA GLN A 496 4.24 3.13 34.42
C GLN A 496 4.98 4.47 34.54
N GLY A 497 5.40 4.81 35.76
CA GLY A 497 6.05 6.09 36.07
C GLY A 497 7.58 6.10 35.95
N ASN A 498 8.22 4.94 35.73
CA ASN A 498 9.67 4.81 35.64
C ASN A 498 10.07 4.01 34.41
N ASN A 499 11.23 4.36 33.83
CA ASN A 499 11.89 3.54 32.81
C ASN A 499 12.50 2.31 33.50
N LEU A 500 12.11 1.12 33.06
CA LEU A 500 12.50 -0.15 33.68
C LEU A 500 13.63 -0.86 32.93
N GLY A 501 14.00 -0.37 31.75
CA GLY A 501 14.97 -0.99 30.85
C GLY A 501 16.00 -0.03 30.29
N ALA A 502 16.78 -0.51 29.30
CA ALA A 502 17.78 0.32 28.61
C ALA A 502 17.12 1.35 27.69
N GLN A 503 15.97 0.99 27.11
CA GLN A 503 15.13 1.84 26.27
C GLN A 503 13.70 1.33 26.40
N ASN A 504 12.75 2.18 26.75
CA ASN A 504 11.34 1.79 26.84
C ASN A 504 10.49 2.62 25.88
N ALA A 505 9.37 2.05 25.45
CA ALA A 505 8.39 2.83 24.72
C ALA A 505 7.74 3.85 25.67
N PHE A 506 7.19 4.92 25.11
CA PHE A 506 6.33 5.84 25.86
C PHE A 506 5.01 6.06 25.13
N VAL A 507 3.99 6.50 25.88
CA VAL A 507 2.74 6.99 25.34
C VAL A 507 2.37 8.31 26.01
N THR A 508 2.28 9.38 25.22
CA THR A 508 1.97 10.73 25.68
C THR A 508 0.68 11.23 25.05
N LYS A 509 -0.19 11.84 25.83
CA LYS A 509 -1.35 12.59 25.35
C LYS A 509 -1.19 14.08 25.64
N LEU A 510 -1.30 14.91 24.61
CA LEU A 510 -1.36 16.37 24.69
C LEU A 510 -2.78 16.84 24.38
N GLY A 511 -3.22 17.89 25.07
CA GLY A 511 -4.48 18.56 24.81
C GLY A 511 -4.44 19.35 23.49
N PRO A 512 -5.58 19.93 23.05
CA PRO A 512 -5.65 20.59 21.75
C PRO A 512 -4.74 21.83 21.60
N ALA A 513 -4.37 22.44 22.73
CA ALA A 513 -3.44 23.56 22.81
C ALA A 513 -2.00 23.15 23.20
N GLY A 514 -1.67 21.86 23.22
CA GLY A 514 -0.32 21.36 23.48
C GLY A 514 -0.01 20.99 24.94
N GLY A 515 -0.90 21.30 25.89
CA GLY A 515 -0.69 20.97 27.30
C GLY A 515 -0.67 19.46 27.60
N LEU A 516 0.28 19.00 28.41
CA LEU A 516 0.42 17.59 28.79
C LEU A 516 -0.81 17.08 29.58
N VAL A 517 -1.50 16.07 29.07
CA VAL A 517 -2.68 15.44 29.71
C VAL A 517 -2.27 14.19 30.49
N PHE A 518 -1.59 13.26 29.81
CA PHE A 518 -0.91 12.13 30.46
C PHE A 518 0.38 11.80 29.71
N SER A 519 1.31 11.14 30.39
CA SER A 519 2.48 10.50 29.78
C SER A 519 2.92 9.34 30.66
N THR A 520 3.21 8.21 30.03
CA THR A 520 3.58 6.95 30.68
C THR A 520 4.67 6.24 29.89
N PHE A 521 5.53 5.51 30.59
CA PHE A 521 6.33 4.46 29.99
C PHE A 521 5.43 3.28 29.58
N LEU A 522 5.91 2.47 28.64
CA LEU A 522 5.34 1.20 28.21
C LEU A 522 6.48 0.23 27.88
N GLY A 523 6.85 -0.61 28.83
CA GLY A 523 7.99 -1.51 28.62
C GLY A 523 8.33 -2.39 29.82
N GLY A 524 9.35 -3.21 29.61
CA GLY A 524 9.97 -4.09 30.59
C GLY A 524 11.45 -3.75 30.80
N ASN A 525 12.24 -4.76 31.15
CA ASN A 525 13.63 -4.60 31.59
C ASN A 525 14.67 -4.56 30.46
N SER A 526 14.25 -4.59 29.20
CA SER A 526 15.12 -4.62 28.03
C SER A 526 14.80 -3.45 27.09
N THR A 527 14.88 -3.66 25.79
CA THR A 527 14.52 -2.68 24.76
C THR A 527 13.07 -2.88 24.34
N ASP A 528 12.29 -1.81 24.44
CA ASP A 528 10.90 -1.74 23.98
C ASP A 528 10.72 -0.47 23.16
N ILE A 529 10.15 -0.60 21.96
CA ILE A 529 10.03 0.50 21.00
C ILE A 529 8.58 0.61 20.57
N GLY A 530 7.93 1.74 20.85
CA GLY A 530 6.62 2.06 20.31
C GLY A 530 6.77 2.66 18.91
N ARG A 531 6.14 2.06 17.90
CA ARG A 531 6.33 2.43 16.48
C ARG A 531 5.09 3.01 15.83
N GLY A 532 3.92 2.49 16.17
CA GLY A 532 2.64 2.95 15.63
C GLY A 532 1.63 3.20 16.74
N ILE A 533 0.80 4.22 16.56
CA ILE A 533 -0.29 4.56 17.49
C ILE A 533 -1.57 4.92 16.72
N ALA A 534 -2.71 4.45 17.22
CA ALA A 534 -4.04 4.84 16.76
C ALA A 534 -4.94 5.14 17.97
N VAL A 535 -6.00 5.93 17.76
CA VAL A 535 -6.96 6.29 18.82
C VAL A 535 -8.39 6.04 18.35
N ASN A 536 -9.23 5.51 19.22
CA ASN A 536 -10.66 5.33 18.93
C ASN A 536 -11.50 6.53 19.42
N LEU A 537 -12.80 6.51 19.12
CA LEU A 537 -13.75 7.55 19.52
C LEU A 537 -13.92 7.72 21.05
N MET A 538 -13.49 6.74 21.85
CA MET A 538 -13.49 6.82 23.31
C MET A 538 -12.20 7.45 23.88
N GLY A 539 -11.28 7.90 23.03
CA GLY A 539 -10.00 8.47 23.44
C GLY A 539 -9.00 7.45 23.99
N GLN A 540 -9.16 6.17 23.63
CA GLN A 540 -8.26 5.09 24.06
C GLN A 540 -7.16 4.89 23.02
N ALA A 541 -5.91 4.90 23.48
CA ALA A 541 -4.74 4.72 22.64
C ALA A 541 -4.46 3.23 22.39
N PHE A 542 -4.17 2.89 21.13
CA PHE A 542 -3.72 1.57 20.69
C PHE A 542 -2.32 1.71 20.13
N VAL A 543 -1.36 0.99 20.71
CA VAL A 543 0.06 1.11 20.39
C VAL A 543 0.56 -0.24 19.89
N THR A 544 1.30 -0.21 18.79
CA THR A 544 2.09 -1.35 18.31
C THR A 544 3.57 -0.99 18.31
N GLY A 545 4.39 -2.01 18.40
CA GLY A 545 5.84 -1.86 18.39
C GLY A 545 6.53 -3.20 18.46
N ASP A 546 7.74 -3.20 18.98
CA ASP A 546 8.48 -4.43 19.26
C ASP A 546 9.18 -4.38 20.61
N THR A 547 9.42 -5.56 21.18
CA THR A 547 9.98 -5.74 22.51
C THR A 547 10.95 -6.91 22.56
N THR A 548 12.09 -6.71 23.23
CA THR A 548 13.00 -7.79 23.64
C THR A 548 12.83 -8.16 25.11
N SER A 549 11.94 -7.49 25.84
CA SER A 549 11.68 -7.70 27.26
C SER A 549 10.83 -8.96 27.51
N LEU A 550 11.29 -9.83 28.39
CA LEU A 550 10.50 -10.99 28.85
C LEU A 550 9.36 -10.60 29.78
N ASN A 551 9.48 -9.45 30.45
CA ASN A 551 8.52 -8.90 31.41
C ASN A 551 7.74 -7.70 30.83
N PHE A 552 7.57 -7.63 29.51
CA PHE A 552 6.70 -6.61 28.90
C PHE A 552 5.28 -6.68 29.52
N PRO A 553 4.63 -5.55 29.84
CA PRO A 553 3.39 -5.56 30.58
C PRO A 553 2.25 -6.15 29.74
N VAL A 554 1.69 -7.28 30.19
CA VAL A 554 0.57 -7.98 29.52
C VAL A 554 -0.72 -7.89 30.33
N LYS A 555 -1.86 -7.84 29.64
CA LYS A 555 -3.20 -7.87 30.25
C LYS A 555 -4.21 -8.41 29.25
N THR A 556 -5.02 -9.39 29.61
CA THR A 556 -6.08 -9.91 28.72
C THR A 556 -5.51 -10.34 27.34
N ALA A 557 -4.37 -11.04 27.34
CA ALA A 557 -3.55 -11.23 26.15
C ALA A 557 -4.00 -12.39 25.24
N PHE A 558 -3.75 -12.27 23.93
CA PHE A 558 -3.79 -13.38 22.96
C PHE A 558 -2.54 -14.27 23.13
N GLN A 559 -1.36 -13.66 23.18
CA GLN A 559 -0.09 -14.28 23.54
C GLN A 559 0.45 -13.61 24.81
N GLY A 560 0.57 -14.38 25.89
CA GLY A 560 0.98 -13.89 27.21
C GLY A 560 2.48 -13.84 27.45
N PHE A 561 3.30 -14.34 26.52
CA PHE A 561 4.75 -14.40 26.62
C PHE A 561 5.40 -14.23 25.25
N LYS A 562 6.61 -13.66 25.25
CA LYS A 562 7.48 -13.53 24.07
C LYS A 562 7.94 -14.92 23.60
N ARG A 563 7.86 -15.20 22.30
CA ARG A 563 8.20 -16.50 21.71
C ARG A 563 9.55 -16.49 21.00
N GLY A 564 9.99 -15.34 20.50
CA GLY A 564 11.27 -15.20 19.79
C GLY A 564 12.25 -14.24 20.45
N GLY A 565 13.25 -13.79 19.68
CA GLY A 565 14.28 -12.85 20.14
C GLY A 565 13.74 -11.44 20.35
N ARG A 566 12.80 -11.04 19.50
CA ARG A 566 12.08 -9.77 19.49
C ARG A 566 10.68 -10.06 18.95
N ASP A 567 9.64 -9.75 19.71
CA ASP A 567 8.27 -9.93 19.22
C ASP A 567 7.59 -8.58 19.08
N ALA A 568 6.59 -8.50 18.18
CA ALA A 568 5.71 -7.36 18.15
C ALA A 568 4.83 -7.36 19.41
N PHE A 569 4.35 -6.19 19.81
CA PHE A 569 3.32 -6.09 20.85
C PHE A 569 2.13 -5.25 20.36
N VAL A 570 0.97 -5.47 20.97
CA VAL A 570 -0.22 -4.63 20.78
C VAL A 570 -0.82 -4.30 22.14
N THR A 571 -0.84 -3.01 22.47
CA THR A 571 -1.34 -2.48 23.75
C THR A 571 -2.52 -1.54 23.52
N ARG A 572 -3.57 -1.66 24.34
CA ARG A 572 -4.66 -0.68 24.43
C ARG A 572 -4.68 -0.07 25.83
N LEU A 573 -4.55 1.25 25.92
CA LEU A 573 -4.64 2.00 27.17
C LEU A 573 -6.05 2.54 27.40
N ALA A 574 -6.45 2.68 28.66
CA ALA A 574 -7.62 3.45 29.04
C ALA A 574 -7.44 4.92 28.65
N ALA A 575 -8.54 5.65 28.46
CA ALA A 575 -8.50 7.04 27.99
C ALA A 575 -7.75 8.02 28.92
N ALA A 576 -7.66 7.66 30.21
CA ALA A 576 -6.88 8.39 31.21
C ALA A 576 -5.37 8.10 31.17
N GLY A 577 -4.93 7.08 30.43
CA GLY A 577 -3.51 6.69 30.31
C GLY A 577 -2.94 5.91 31.50
N ASN A 578 -3.70 5.73 32.57
CA ASN A 578 -3.23 5.16 33.85
C ASN A 578 -3.45 3.64 34.00
N SER A 579 -4.02 2.96 32.99
CA SER A 579 -4.23 1.52 33.04
C SER A 579 -4.35 0.90 31.64
N LEU A 580 -3.95 -0.37 31.54
CA LEU A 580 -4.16 -1.18 30.34
C LEU A 580 -5.60 -1.67 30.27
N ILE A 581 -6.20 -1.68 29.08
CA ILE A 581 -7.42 -2.44 28.76
C ILE A 581 -7.01 -3.85 28.33
N PHE A 582 -6.08 -3.95 27.37
CA PHE A 582 -5.38 -5.18 27.04
C PHE A 582 -3.94 -4.87 26.61
N SER A 583 -3.08 -5.87 26.69
CA SER A 583 -1.73 -5.87 26.11
C SER A 583 -1.31 -7.31 25.83
N THR A 584 -0.79 -7.55 24.63
CA THR A 584 -0.42 -8.88 24.13
C THR A 584 0.88 -8.81 23.33
N PHE A 585 1.65 -9.90 23.36
CA PHE A 585 2.65 -10.16 22.32
C PHE A 585 1.95 -10.56 21.01
N LEU A 586 2.68 -10.43 19.90
CA LEU A 586 2.31 -10.88 18.57
C LEU A 586 3.58 -11.35 17.84
N GLY A 587 3.79 -12.67 17.80
CA GLY A 587 5.01 -13.22 17.18
C GLY A 587 5.10 -14.75 17.19
N GLY A 588 6.16 -15.23 16.56
CA GLY A 588 6.60 -16.62 16.47
C GLY A 588 8.00 -16.83 17.07
N SER A 589 8.74 -17.81 16.59
CA SER A 589 10.01 -18.25 17.17
C SER A 589 11.20 -17.33 16.87
N ASN A 590 11.09 -16.44 15.87
CA ASN A 590 12.16 -15.56 15.42
C ASN A 590 11.83 -14.08 15.72
N ASN A 591 12.22 -13.14 14.85
CA ASN A 591 12.01 -11.72 15.12
C ASN A 591 10.77 -11.22 14.39
N ASP A 592 9.91 -10.53 15.14
CA ASP A 592 8.65 -9.96 14.68
C ASP A 592 8.56 -8.50 15.14
N GLN A 593 8.15 -7.60 14.25
CA GLN A 593 8.07 -6.18 14.56
C GLN A 593 6.79 -5.58 14.00
N GLY A 594 6.01 -4.89 14.83
CA GLY A 594 4.84 -4.14 14.39
C GLY A 594 5.21 -2.70 14.06
N PHE A 595 5.04 -2.29 12.81
CA PHE A 595 5.41 -0.94 12.33
C PHE A 595 4.25 0.03 12.37
N ALA A 596 3.05 -0.38 11.96
CA ALA A 596 1.87 0.49 11.95
C ALA A 596 0.60 -0.21 12.45
N ILE A 597 -0.30 0.59 13.01
CA ILE A 597 -1.58 0.15 13.58
C ILE A 597 -2.70 1.09 13.16
N SER A 598 -3.85 0.52 12.87
CA SER A 598 -5.10 1.24 12.64
C SER A 598 -6.23 0.62 13.45
N VAL A 599 -7.23 1.42 13.82
CA VAL A 599 -8.36 0.97 14.64
C VAL A 599 -9.68 1.24 13.93
N SER A 600 -10.53 0.21 13.87
CA SER A 600 -11.88 0.30 13.33
C SER A 600 -12.87 0.92 14.34
N GLY A 601 -14.06 1.31 13.88
CA GLY A 601 -15.11 1.84 14.76
C GLY A 601 -15.55 0.87 15.86
N THR A 602 -15.38 -0.45 15.66
CA THR A 602 -15.65 -1.50 16.66
C THR A 602 -14.47 -1.76 17.61
N SER A 603 -13.40 -0.95 17.54
CA SER A 603 -12.14 -1.13 18.27
C SER A 603 -11.36 -2.41 17.94
N GLN A 604 -11.65 -3.08 16.80
CA GLN A 604 -10.72 -4.08 16.25
C GLN A 604 -9.51 -3.35 15.66
N THR A 605 -8.32 -3.89 15.90
CA THR A 605 -7.05 -3.28 15.46
C THR A 605 -6.41 -4.08 14.34
N THR A 606 -6.06 -3.41 13.24
CA THR A 606 -5.22 -3.98 12.18
C THR A 606 -3.79 -3.49 12.39
N VAL A 607 -2.85 -4.42 12.56
CA VAL A 607 -1.42 -4.21 12.74
C VAL A 607 -0.69 -4.78 11.53
N VAL A 608 0.30 -4.04 11.04
CA VAL A 608 1.19 -4.49 9.98
C VAL A 608 2.64 -4.36 10.39
N GLY A 609 3.50 -5.16 9.77
CA GLY A 609 4.92 -5.15 10.08
C GLY A 609 5.70 -6.19 9.31
N VAL A 610 6.80 -6.65 9.89
CA VAL A 610 7.69 -7.68 9.34
C VAL A 610 7.83 -8.84 10.32
N THR A 611 7.96 -10.05 9.79
CA THR A 611 8.26 -11.27 10.55
C THR A 611 9.37 -12.05 9.84
N SER A 612 10.27 -12.67 10.60
CA SER A 612 11.15 -13.75 10.14
C SER A 612 10.74 -15.12 10.70
N SER A 613 9.55 -15.21 11.30
CA SER A 613 9.03 -16.38 11.99
C SER A 613 8.16 -17.21 11.05
N PHE A 614 8.61 -18.42 10.71
CA PHE A 614 7.81 -19.37 9.91
C PHE A 614 6.53 -19.84 10.64
N ASP A 615 6.51 -19.72 11.98
CA ASP A 615 5.41 -20.07 12.87
C ASP A 615 4.64 -18.83 13.38
N PHE A 616 4.76 -17.68 12.71
CA PHE A 616 3.97 -16.50 13.01
C PHE A 616 2.46 -16.84 13.03
N PRO A 617 1.68 -16.35 14.01
CA PRO A 617 0.32 -16.82 14.20
C PRO A 617 -0.60 -16.33 13.07
N VAL A 618 -1.08 -17.25 12.22
CA VAL A 618 -1.99 -16.97 11.10
C VAL A 618 -3.45 -17.38 11.40
N ARG A 619 -4.41 -16.63 10.85
CA ARG A 619 -5.86 -16.89 11.00
C ARG A 619 -6.61 -16.37 9.78
N SER A 620 -7.48 -17.18 9.18
CA SER A 620 -8.26 -16.76 7.98
C SER A 620 -7.39 -16.18 6.85
N ALA A 621 -6.13 -16.63 6.78
CA ALA A 621 -5.07 -15.99 6.00
C ALA A 621 -5.26 -16.18 4.49
N VAL A 622 -4.90 -15.15 3.73
CA VAL A 622 -4.74 -15.24 2.27
C VAL A 622 -3.43 -15.94 1.90
N GLN A 623 -2.36 -15.74 2.66
CA GLN A 623 -1.09 -16.45 2.57
C GLN A 623 -0.77 -17.08 3.93
N ARG A 624 -0.76 -18.42 3.97
CA ARG A 624 -0.55 -19.21 5.19
C ARG A 624 0.90 -19.59 5.44
N VAL A 625 1.76 -19.42 4.44
CA VAL A 625 3.13 -19.92 4.44
C VAL A 625 4.08 -18.76 4.28
N PHE A 626 5.01 -18.67 5.23
CA PHE A 626 6.16 -17.78 5.19
C PHE A 626 7.06 -18.11 4.00
N ARG A 627 7.49 -17.10 3.26
CA ARG A 627 8.41 -17.22 2.12
C ARG A 627 9.60 -16.27 2.34
N GLY A 628 10.76 -16.66 1.80
CA GLY A 628 11.98 -15.86 1.90
C GLY A 628 12.61 -15.80 3.29
N SER A 629 13.30 -14.69 3.57
CA SER A 629 13.99 -14.42 4.85
C SER A 629 13.20 -13.51 5.78
N THR A 630 12.36 -12.64 5.23
CA THR A 630 11.38 -11.85 5.97
C THR A 630 10.12 -11.65 5.12
N ASP A 631 8.95 -11.80 5.73
CA ASP A 631 7.67 -11.52 5.08
C ASP A 631 6.98 -10.37 5.81
N ALA A 632 6.21 -9.57 5.07
CA ALA A 632 5.30 -8.64 5.70
C ALA A 632 4.17 -9.43 6.36
N PHE A 633 3.57 -8.89 7.43
CA PHE A 633 2.34 -9.46 7.98
C PHE A 633 1.22 -8.43 8.05
N VAL A 634 -0.03 -8.93 8.02
CA VAL A 634 -1.23 -8.15 8.29
C VAL A 634 -2.09 -8.92 9.29
N THR A 635 -2.22 -8.39 10.51
CA THR A 635 -2.95 -9.02 11.62
C THR A 635 -4.11 -8.13 12.08
N ARG A 636 -5.32 -8.66 12.16
CA ARG A 636 -6.47 -8.03 12.82
C ARG A 636 -6.80 -8.76 14.13
N LEU A 637 -6.70 -8.04 15.24
CA LEU A 637 -7.10 -8.51 16.56
C LEU A 637 -8.56 -8.16 16.86
N SER A 638 -9.21 -9.01 17.65
CA SER A 638 -10.53 -8.72 18.21
C SER A 638 -10.46 -7.53 19.17
N ALA A 639 -11.59 -6.85 19.38
CA ALA A 639 -11.62 -5.62 20.17
C ALA A 639 -11.16 -5.77 21.63
N ASN A 640 -11.20 -6.99 22.17
CA ASN A 640 -10.74 -7.31 23.52
C ASN A 640 -9.29 -7.82 23.58
N GLY A 641 -8.60 -7.95 22.43
CA GLY A 641 -7.21 -8.37 22.33
C GLY A 641 -6.96 -9.86 22.58
N ARG A 642 -8.00 -10.70 22.72
CA ARG A 642 -7.85 -12.12 23.11
C ARG A 642 -7.72 -13.09 21.94
N SER A 643 -7.99 -12.64 20.71
CA SER A 643 -8.02 -13.53 19.55
C SER A 643 -7.71 -12.78 18.26
N LEU A 644 -7.15 -13.52 17.30
CA LEU A 644 -7.01 -13.07 15.93
C LEU A 644 -8.35 -13.22 15.21
N VAL A 645 -8.82 -12.13 14.60
CA VAL A 645 -9.92 -12.16 13.61
C VAL A 645 -9.36 -12.60 12.27
N TYR A 646 -8.17 -12.08 11.94
CA TYR A 646 -7.43 -12.36 10.72
C TYR A 646 -5.93 -12.20 10.96
N SER A 647 -5.11 -12.98 10.28
CA SER A 647 -3.66 -12.82 10.24
C SER A 647 -3.09 -13.59 9.06
N THR A 648 -2.26 -12.93 8.26
CA THR A 648 -1.63 -13.47 7.06
C THR A 648 -0.17 -13.02 6.95
N PHE A 649 0.64 -13.84 6.29
CA PHE A 649 1.85 -13.35 5.63
C PHE A 649 1.47 -12.54 4.38
N LEU A 650 2.39 -11.73 3.88
CA LEU A 650 2.27 -10.98 2.64
C LEU A 650 3.69 -10.76 2.06
N GLY A 651 4.11 -11.65 1.16
CA GLY A 651 5.44 -11.58 0.57
C GLY A 651 5.80 -12.78 -0.29
N GLY A 652 7.00 -12.74 -0.87
CA GLY A 652 7.55 -13.69 -1.85
C GLY A 652 8.85 -14.33 -1.38
N GLN A 653 9.69 -14.78 -2.30
CA GLN A 653 10.90 -15.54 -1.98
C GLN A 653 12.05 -14.72 -1.35
N LYS A 654 11.92 -13.41 -1.22
CA LYS A 654 12.95 -12.54 -0.67
C LYS A 654 12.43 -11.77 0.55
N ASP A 655 12.80 -10.49 0.69
CA ASP A 655 12.47 -9.68 1.85
C ASP A 655 11.31 -8.75 1.55
N ASP A 656 10.30 -8.82 2.42
CA ASP A 656 9.05 -8.10 2.30
C ASP A 656 8.67 -7.48 3.64
N GLN A 657 8.31 -6.20 3.66
CA GLN A 657 8.03 -5.46 4.89
C GLN A 657 6.88 -4.49 4.71
N ALA A 658 5.84 -4.57 5.56
CA ALA A 658 4.75 -3.59 5.58
C ALA A 658 5.05 -2.44 6.54
N GLN A 659 5.12 -1.21 6.03
CA GLN A 659 5.46 -0.01 6.79
C GLN A 659 4.22 0.78 7.23
N GLY A 660 3.16 0.81 6.41
CA GLY A 660 1.97 1.63 6.66
C GLY A 660 0.67 0.87 6.48
N VAL A 661 -0.35 1.23 7.28
CA VAL A 661 -1.72 0.72 7.14
C VAL A 661 -2.76 1.82 7.33
N ALA A 662 -3.78 1.83 6.47
CA ALA A 662 -4.94 2.71 6.56
C ALA A 662 -6.24 1.91 6.35
N LEU A 663 -7.34 2.32 7.00
CA LEU A 663 -8.64 1.67 6.86
C LEU A 663 -9.57 2.52 6.01
N LEU A 664 -10.37 1.87 5.16
CA LEU A 664 -11.34 2.52 4.29
C LEU A 664 -12.56 3.04 5.08
N PRO A 665 -12.80 4.36 5.13
CA PRO A 665 -14.01 4.90 5.76
C PRO A 665 -15.27 4.61 4.92
N PRO A 666 -16.47 4.65 5.52
CA PRO A 666 -16.72 4.76 6.96
C PRO A 666 -16.76 3.39 7.66
N ALA A 667 -16.83 2.29 6.92
CA ALA A 667 -16.99 0.95 7.50
C ALA A 667 -15.72 0.49 8.25
N LEU A 668 -14.54 1.00 7.86
CA LEU A 668 -13.24 0.69 8.45
C LEU A 668 -12.92 -0.81 8.50
N THR A 669 -13.49 -1.59 7.58
CA THR A 669 -13.28 -3.04 7.48
C THR A 669 -12.19 -3.40 6.47
N THR A 670 -12.05 -2.64 5.39
CA THR A 670 -11.00 -2.83 4.38
C THR A 670 -9.71 -2.11 4.78
N ALA A 671 -8.57 -2.79 4.70
CA ALA A 671 -7.26 -2.24 4.98
C ALA A 671 -6.46 -2.03 3.68
N PHE A 672 -5.74 -0.91 3.60
CA PHE A 672 -4.72 -0.65 2.59
C PHE A 672 -3.37 -0.68 3.28
N VAL A 673 -2.43 -1.43 2.71
CA VAL A 673 -1.11 -1.69 3.27
C VAL A 673 -0.07 -1.26 2.25
N THR A 674 0.93 -0.52 2.71
CA THR A 674 2.10 -0.15 1.90
C THR A 674 3.37 -0.65 2.53
N GLY A 675 4.40 -0.85 1.73
CA GLY A 675 5.68 -1.30 2.24
C GLY A 675 6.74 -1.46 1.15
N ILE A 676 7.78 -2.22 1.47
CA ILE A 676 8.94 -2.44 0.62
C ILE A 676 8.99 -3.93 0.27
N THR A 677 9.33 -4.23 -0.98
CA THR A 677 9.54 -5.59 -1.45
C THR A 677 10.68 -5.63 -2.45
N ASN A 678 11.55 -6.65 -2.35
CA ASN A 678 12.48 -7.02 -3.42
C ASN A 678 12.11 -8.35 -4.08
N SER A 679 10.96 -8.91 -3.72
CA SER A 679 10.43 -10.18 -4.22
C SER A 679 9.80 -10.03 -5.59
N PHE A 680 10.40 -10.65 -6.61
CA PHE A 680 9.86 -10.71 -7.97
C PHE A 680 8.56 -11.52 -8.07
N ASP A 681 8.29 -12.37 -7.07
CA ASP A 681 7.08 -13.19 -6.94
C ASP A 681 6.14 -12.68 -5.84
N PHE A 682 6.25 -11.39 -5.46
CA PHE A 682 5.35 -10.78 -4.49
C PHE A 682 3.87 -10.98 -4.88
N PRO A 683 2.95 -11.22 -3.92
CA PRO A 683 1.54 -11.44 -4.21
C PRO A 683 0.86 -10.21 -4.85
N ILE A 684 0.82 -10.17 -6.19
CA ILE A 684 0.15 -9.13 -6.98
C ILE A 684 -1.26 -9.55 -7.41
N ARG A 685 -2.17 -8.59 -7.53
CA ARG A 685 -3.56 -8.82 -7.96
C ARG A 685 -4.06 -7.55 -8.65
N SER A 686 -4.60 -7.59 -9.87
CA SER A 686 -5.06 -6.36 -10.58
C SER A 686 -4.08 -5.18 -10.52
N ALA A 687 -2.79 -5.48 -10.60
CA ALA A 687 -1.72 -4.49 -10.47
C ALA A 687 -1.68 -3.57 -11.70
N PHE A 688 -1.56 -2.26 -11.49
CA PHE A 688 -1.18 -1.36 -12.59
C PHE A 688 0.30 -1.54 -12.96
N GLN A 689 1.15 -1.89 -11.98
CA GLN A 689 2.53 -2.31 -12.19
C GLN A 689 2.69 -3.77 -11.72
N PRO A 690 2.80 -4.74 -12.65
CA PRO A 690 2.77 -6.17 -12.32
C PRO A 690 4.15 -6.76 -12.00
N SER A 691 5.22 -5.99 -12.03
CA SER A 691 6.56 -6.48 -11.71
C SER A 691 7.40 -5.40 -11.04
N ILE A 692 8.34 -5.83 -10.19
CA ILE A 692 9.42 -4.98 -9.69
C ILE A 692 10.23 -4.42 -10.88
N ARG A 693 10.71 -3.18 -10.77
CA ARG A 693 11.57 -2.55 -11.79
C ARG A 693 12.96 -2.22 -11.26
N GLY A 694 13.13 -2.11 -9.94
CA GLY A 694 14.38 -1.80 -9.25
C GLY A 694 14.89 -2.93 -8.35
N GLY A 695 15.80 -2.58 -7.43
CA GLY A 695 16.30 -3.50 -6.40
C GLY A 695 15.27 -3.73 -5.30
N ASN A 696 14.66 -2.64 -4.82
CA ASN A 696 13.50 -2.61 -3.94
C ASN A 696 12.41 -1.74 -4.59
N ASP A 697 11.16 -2.22 -4.66
CA ASP A 697 10.01 -1.39 -5.06
C ASP A 697 9.03 -1.26 -3.90
N VAL A 698 8.16 -0.25 -3.96
CA VAL A 698 7.01 -0.14 -3.08
C VAL A 698 5.94 -1.16 -3.48
N PHE A 699 5.25 -1.76 -2.53
CA PHE A 699 3.98 -2.44 -2.79
C PHE A 699 2.81 -1.66 -2.18
N VAL A 700 1.65 -1.75 -2.82
CA VAL A 700 0.38 -1.24 -2.27
C VAL A 700 -0.69 -2.32 -2.41
N THR A 701 -1.17 -2.82 -1.27
CA THR A 701 -2.11 -3.93 -1.18
C THR A 701 -3.39 -3.48 -0.51
N ARG A 702 -4.53 -3.69 -1.16
CA ARG A 702 -5.85 -3.55 -0.54
C ARG A 702 -6.38 -4.93 -0.16
N ILE A 703 -6.60 -5.12 1.13
CA ILE A 703 -7.00 -6.39 1.74
C ILE A 703 -8.27 -6.20 2.58
N ASN A 704 -9.09 -7.25 2.68
CA ASN A 704 -10.25 -7.28 3.57
C ASN A 704 -9.94 -8.27 4.70
N PRO A 705 -9.32 -7.82 5.81
CA PRO A 705 -9.03 -8.66 6.98
C PRO A 705 -10.31 -9.07 7.72
#